data_AF-A0A2V5UZK2-F1
#
_entry.id   AF-A0A2V5UZK2-F1
#
_cell.length_a   1.000
_cell.length_b   1.000
_cell.length_c   1.000
_cell.angle_alpha   90.00
_cell.angle_beta   90.00
_cell.angle_gamma   90.00
#
_symmetry.space_group_name_H-M   'P 1'
#
loop_
_entity.id
_entity.type
_entity.pdbx_description
1 polymer ?
#
loop_
_entity_poly.entity_id
_entity_poly.type
_entity_poly.pdbx_seq_one_letter_code
_entity_poly.pdbx_strand_id
1 'polypeptide(L)'
;MACKMKWLLRAVPCRERGAALIIVLAFVVLLTGVAIAYFSRTTSDRQVAHSSFHQSKVDQLAQSAMDTIIGDLRQEIVDGSTATVEPDGSTVYAPTAAANMVPQRSGNPSTVPNLIRRSVRLDGIPQPPGHPSRASAVNSTTNPSANGRFITSTRWNGHYLVPKKSTGTDDSLPIDDFTNATPDWVFVTNNGATVITSPSSSVLGRYAYAVYAEGGLLDMNVAGYPTGTTTAQSGRKGSLAYADLTALGSSDAYRLSNPDAGGVYQVDRLVGWRNYATTQPSNNFPDTGPPANKAFAYNFRTDTTPAASFYNYVINNTNGFLSPSTTIWNGRTDQLFLQRLELIAFRKAIGSTTSFSANVLQYLGTSARETNAPSFSPSTPAGSSIDYAALATTATAINPNFLLRRVTNGFTRFDGTTAVVGEPLVKTRFPLGRLAWITYKGPSASLATNDPVYTALINAGVSATTISAGTAANIKACFGLTFPTGGAAGSPWTYTNPTGTSAASAIMRLDQVAGAAREPDFFELLQAGILSGSLGQNTAPPPGNSGGGTTGGNVFPDVHMSSTMQHLLTIGACIIDQASPESIPTRIQFIGANNNTWTAYGVKNLPYITQLYPIAGTSPNDSSKWATYLLFQLWNPHQNIPTTYPVSVRLRVDGAIGLFTGGNGQTWSGTPQLIANGSNAGQSVTLNSTVSFSAPNALTSTNTTNATPAPGPPAGNAFAVLPTIPP
;
A
#
# COMPACT_ATOMS: atom_id res chain seq x y z
N MET A 1 34.34 96.24 -88.94
CA MET A 1 34.94 96.49 -87.60
C MET A 1 34.45 95.41 -86.63
N ALA A 2 35.10 95.27 -85.47
CA ALA A 2 34.88 94.27 -84.41
C ALA A 2 35.52 92.88 -84.62
N CYS A 3 36.53 92.61 -83.79
CA CYS A 3 37.24 91.35 -83.59
C CYS A 3 36.38 90.33 -82.81
N LYS A 4 36.64 89.02 -82.97
CA LYS A 4 36.32 88.04 -81.91
C LYS A 4 37.30 86.87 -81.82
N MET A 5 37.91 86.77 -80.64
CA MET A 5 38.86 85.77 -80.14
C MET A 5 38.54 84.30 -80.46
N LYS A 6 39.60 83.53 -80.73
CA LYS A 6 39.64 82.08 -80.49
C LYS A 6 39.56 81.80 -78.98
N TRP A 7 38.76 80.81 -78.59
CA TRP A 7 38.97 80.04 -77.35
C TRP A 7 38.87 78.55 -77.67
N LEU A 8 39.94 77.81 -77.38
CA LEU A 8 39.99 76.34 -77.41
C LEU A 8 39.80 75.83 -75.98
N LEU A 9 38.82 74.98 -75.74
CA LEU A 9 38.74 74.19 -74.50
C LEU A 9 38.37 72.73 -74.77
N ARG A 10 39.40 71.88 -74.65
CA ARG A 10 39.43 70.50 -74.13
C ARG A 10 38.29 69.53 -74.52
N ALA A 11 38.67 68.48 -75.26
CA ALA A 11 37.91 67.23 -75.30
C ALA A 11 37.99 66.47 -73.96
N VAL A 12 36.88 65.86 -73.54
CA VAL A 12 36.78 64.99 -72.37
C VAL A 12 37.08 63.53 -72.79
N PRO A 13 37.89 62.76 -72.05
CA PRO A 13 38.35 61.43 -72.48
C PRO A 13 37.28 60.33 -72.33
N CYS A 14 37.20 59.44 -73.31
CA CYS A 14 36.14 58.42 -73.44
C CYS A 14 36.21 57.25 -72.41
N ARG A 15 37.12 57.26 -71.42
CA ARG A 15 37.30 56.16 -70.45
C ARG A 15 36.34 56.19 -69.25
N GLU A 16 35.76 57.33 -68.90
CA GLU A 16 34.95 57.45 -67.67
C GLU A 16 33.56 56.80 -67.77
N ARG A 17 33.00 56.67 -68.98
CA ARG A 17 31.65 56.13 -69.20
C ARG A 17 31.52 54.64 -68.89
N GLY A 18 32.59 53.86 -69.05
CA GLY A 18 32.58 52.42 -68.74
C GLY A 18 32.59 52.12 -67.23
N ALA A 19 33.42 52.84 -66.47
CA ALA A 19 33.51 52.65 -65.02
C ALA A 19 32.24 53.08 -64.30
N ALA A 20 31.63 54.21 -64.70
CA ALA A 20 30.36 54.67 -64.15
C ALA A 20 29.23 53.64 -64.38
N LEU A 21 29.17 53.03 -65.56
CA LEU A 21 28.17 52.00 -65.87
C LEU A 21 28.33 50.76 -64.96
N ILE A 22 29.55 50.27 -64.76
CA ILE A 22 29.83 49.11 -63.91
C ILE A 22 29.49 49.41 -62.44
N ILE A 23 29.83 50.60 -61.94
CA ILE A 23 29.51 51.02 -60.56
C ILE A 23 27.99 51.12 -60.37
N VAL A 24 27.26 51.72 -61.30
CA VAL A 24 25.78 51.80 -61.23
C VAL A 24 25.17 50.40 -61.31
N LEU A 25 25.65 49.52 -62.19
CA LEU A 25 25.15 48.15 -62.28
C LEU A 25 25.40 47.37 -60.97
N ALA A 26 26.58 47.52 -60.38
CA ALA A 26 26.92 46.92 -59.08
C ALA A 26 26.02 47.45 -57.95
N PHE A 27 25.75 48.76 -57.90
CA PHE A 27 24.82 49.35 -56.94
C PHE A 27 23.38 48.85 -57.14
N VAL A 28 22.91 48.70 -58.38
CA VAL A 28 21.58 48.13 -58.66
C VAL A 28 21.50 46.68 -58.22
N VAL A 29 22.52 45.86 -58.51
CA VAL A 29 22.59 44.45 -58.04
C VAL A 29 22.60 44.38 -56.51
N LEU A 30 23.35 45.24 -55.83
CA LEU A 30 23.37 45.33 -54.36
C LEU A 30 22.01 45.73 -53.80
N LEU A 31 21.37 46.76 -54.35
CA LEU A 31 20.05 47.23 -53.94
C LEU A 31 18.98 46.14 -54.13
N THR A 32 19.01 45.45 -55.26
CA THR A 32 18.08 44.35 -55.57
C THR A 32 18.31 43.15 -54.64
N GLY A 33 19.58 42.81 -54.34
CA GLY A 33 19.94 41.79 -53.37
C GLY A 33 19.45 42.10 -51.95
N VAL A 34 19.61 43.35 -51.50
CA VAL A 34 19.08 43.83 -50.21
C VAL A 34 17.54 43.79 -50.19
N ALA A 35 16.87 44.20 -51.27
CA ALA A 35 15.42 44.14 -51.37
C ALA A 35 14.89 42.69 -51.31
N ILE A 36 15.50 41.76 -52.04
CA ILE A 36 15.15 40.33 -52.00
C ILE A 36 15.41 39.73 -50.61
N ALA A 37 16.53 40.07 -49.96
CA ALA A 37 16.83 39.64 -48.60
C ALA A 37 15.78 40.16 -47.59
N TYR A 38 15.34 41.42 -47.74
CA TYR A 38 14.28 42.01 -46.91
C TYR A 38 12.93 41.32 -47.13
N PHE A 39 12.51 41.05 -48.37
CA PHE A 39 11.27 40.32 -48.66
C PHE A 39 11.32 38.86 -48.21
N SER A 40 12.47 38.20 -48.31
CA SER A 40 12.67 36.84 -47.79
C SER A 40 12.55 36.80 -46.27
N ARG A 41 13.21 37.73 -45.57
CA ARG A 41 13.15 37.85 -44.11
C ARG A 41 11.75 38.18 -43.62
N THR A 42 11.10 39.21 -44.17
CA THR A 42 9.73 39.59 -43.78
C THR A 42 8.71 38.49 -44.05
N THR A 43 8.88 37.69 -45.11
CA THR A 43 8.04 36.50 -45.36
C THR A 43 8.26 35.42 -44.31
N SER A 44 9.52 35.18 -43.91
CA SER A 44 9.88 34.20 -42.88
C SER A 44 9.36 34.62 -41.50
N ASP A 45 9.59 35.88 -41.11
CA ASP A 45 9.11 36.46 -39.86
C ASP A 45 7.58 36.42 -39.78
N ARG A 46 6.87 36.67 -40.90
CA ARG A 46 5.41 36.53 -40.98
C ARG A 46 4.93 35.09 -40.86
N GLN A 47 5.64 34.12 -41.43
CA GLN A 47 5.32 32.69 -41.25
C GLN A 47 5.52 32.24 -39.80
N VAL A 48 6.61 32.67 -39.16
CA VAL A 48 6.87 32.42 -37.73
C VAL A 48 5.78 33.05 -36.87
N ALA A 49 5.44 34.33 -37.10
CA ALA A 49 4.38 35.02 -36.36
C ALA A 49 3.01 34.34 -36.51
N HIS A 50 2.63 33.92 -37.72
CA HIS A 50 1.41 33.13 -37.94
C HIS A 50 1.47 31.78 -37.21
N SER A 51 2.60 31.09 -37.26
CA SER A 51 2.79 29.81 -36.55
C SER A 51 2.61 29.97 -35.03
N SER A 52 3.27 30.97 -34.43
CA SER A 52 3.14 31.29 -33.00
C SER A 52 1.72 31.71 -32.60
N PHE A 53 1.03 32.48 -33.45
CA PHE A 53 -0.36 32.88 -33.23
C PHE A 53 -1.33 31.68 -33.31
N HIS A 54 -1.14 30.79 -34.29
CA HIS A 54 -1.92 29.57 -34.40
C HIS A 54 -1.65 28.60 -33.24
N GLN A 55 -0.40 28.49 -32.78
CA GLN A 55 -0.04 27.72 -31.59
C GLN A 55 -0.78 28.25 -30.36
N SER A 56 -0.67 29.55 -30.06
CA SER A 56 -1.35 30.18 -28.93
C SER A 56 -2.88 29.99 -28.97
N LYS A 57 -3.52 30.06 -30.15
CA LYS A 57 -4.95 29.75 -30.30
C LYS A 57 -5.28 28.28 -30.04
N VAL A 58 -4.44 27.35 -30.47
CA VAL A 58 -4.62 25.92 -30.20
C VAL A 58 -4.45 25.62 -28.71
N ASP A 59 -3.49 26.26 -28.05
CA ASP A 59 -3.24 26.09 -26.61
C ASP A 59 -4.43 26.61 -25.77
N GLN A 60 -4.98 27.79 -26.10
CA GLN A 60 -6.19 28.32 -25.47
C GLN A 60 -7.41 27.41 -25.67
N LEU A 61 -7.60 26.89 -26.89
CA LEU A 61 -8.68 25.93 -27.19
C LEU A 61 -8.49 24.61 -26.43
N ALA A 62 -7.26 24.11 -26.31
CA ALA A 62 -6.95 22.88 -25.59
C ALA A 62 -7.18 23.04 -24.08
N GLN A 63 -6.84 24.19 -23.51
CA GLN A 63 -7.13 24.50 -22.10
C GLN A 63 -8.64 24.57 -21.84
N SER A 64 -9.39 25.31 -22.66
CA SER A 64 -10.86 25.37 -22.54
C SER A 64 -11.55 24.00 -22.72
N ALA A 65 -11.03 23.16 -23.62
CA ALA A 65 -11.49 21.78 -23.77
C ALA A 65 -11.19 20.92 -22.52
N MET A 66 -10.01 21.09 -21.92
CA MET A 66 -9.63 20.39 -20.68
C MET A 66 -10.52 20.83 -19.50
N ASP A 67 -10.75 22.13 -19.33
CA ASP A 67 -11.64 22.67 -18.29
C ASP A 67 -13.08 22.13 -18.45
N THR A 68 -13.55 21.99 -19.70
CA THR A 68 -14.85 21.39 -20.01
C THR A 68 -14.93 19.92 -19.59
N ILE A 69 -13.92 19.11 -19.92
CA ILE A 69 -13.85 17.67 -19.59
C ILE A 69 -13.70 17.48 -18.06
N ILE A 70 -12.88 18.29 -17.40
CA ILE A 70 -12.75 18.29 -15.93
C ILE A 70 -14.04 18.74 -15.26
N GLY A 71 -14.76 19.70 -15.84
CA GLY A 71 -16.08 20.13 -15.40
C GLY A 71 -17.10 19.00 -15.41
N ASP A 72 -17.23 18.29 -16.53
CA ASP A 72 -18.10 17.11 -16.66
C ASP A 72 -17.77 16.05 -15.60
N LEU A 73 -16.48 15.72 -15.41
CA LEU A 73 -16.02 14.73 -14.43
C LEU A 73 -16.26 15.16 -12.97
N ARG A 74 -16.17 16.46 -12.67
CA ARG A 74 -16.51 17.01 -11.35
C ARG A 74 -18.01 16.95 -11.10
N GLN A 75 -18.83 17.32 -12.08
CA GLN A 75 -20.28 17.26 -11.95
C GLN A 75 -20.74 15.81 -11.78
N GLU A 76 -20.12 14.85 -12.47
CA GLU A 76 -20.37 13.42 -12.31
C GLU A 76 -20.04 12.90 -10.89
N ILE A 77 -19.00 13.43 -10.23
CA ILE A 77 -18.72 13.12 -8.81
C ILE A 77 -19.82 13.68 -7.90
N VAL A 78 -20.30 14.90 -8.17
CA VAL A 78 -21.40 15.54 -7.42
C VAL A 78 -22.70 14.74 -7.58
N ASP A 79 -23.10 14.46 -8.82
CA ASP A 79 -24.33 13.74 -9.16
C ASP A 79 -24.30 12.26 -8.70
N GLY A 80 -23.10 11.68 -8.61
CA GLY A 80 -22.85 10.29 -8.22
C GLY A 80 -22.67 10.06 -6.72
N SER A 81 -22.71 11.10 -5.89
CA SER A 81 -22.34 11.05 -4.47
C SER A 81 -23.31 11.79 -3.56
N THR A 82 -23.38 11.35 -2.30
CA THR A 82 -23.94 12.17 -1.22
C THR A 82 -22.87 13.14 -0.76
N ALA A 83 -23.14 14.45 -0.90
CA ALA A 83 -22.27 15.52 -0.43
C ALA A 83 -22.52 15.81 1.06
N THR A 84 -21.47 15.66 1.89
CA THR A 84 -21.48 16.04 3.31
C THR A 84 -20.57 17.24 3.50
N VAL A 85 -21.14 18.38 3.90
CA VAL A 85 -20.37 19.59 4.26
C VAL A 85 -19.82 19.40 5.67
N GLU A 86 -18.54 19.66 5.82
CA GLU A 86 -17.78 19.38 7.05
C GLU A 86 -17.50 20.68 7.84
N PRO A 87 -17.22 20.61 9.16
CA PRO A 87 -16.98 21.80 9.97
C PRO A 87 -15.77 22.66 9.57
N ASP A 88 -14.84 22.10 8.79
CA ASP A 88 -13.69 22.81 8.20
C ASP A 88 -14.02 23.55 6.89
N GLY A 89 -15.27 23.48 6.42
CA GLY A 89 -15.72 24.03 5.15
C GLY A 89 -15.39 23.15 3.93
N SER A 90 -14.77 21.98 4.12
CA SER A 90 -14.61 20.99 3.06
C SER A 90 -15.94 20.29 2.77
N THR A 91 -16.01 19.57 1.64
CA THR A 91 -17.16 18.72 1.30
C THR A 91 -16.66 17.34 0.93
N VAL A 92 -17.13 16.32 1.66
CA VAL A 92 -16.87 14.91 1.33
C VAL A 92 -17.97 14.43 0.40
N TYR A 93 -17.55 13.90 -0.75
CA TYR A 93 -18.43 13.23 -1.69
C TYR A 93 -18.33 11.72 -1.42
N ALA A 94 -19.36 11.16 -0.77
CA ALA A 94 -19.47 9.73 -0.52
C ALA A 94 -20.29 9.07 -1.64
N PRO A 95 -19.70 8.21 -2.50
CA PRO A 95 -20.40 7.66 -3.66
C PRO A 95 -21.66 6.88 -3.28
N THR A 96 -22.77 7.16 -3.97
CA THR A 96 -24.09 6.55 -3.67
C THR A 96 -24.16 5.07 -4.05
N ALA A 97 -23.26 4.61 -4.92
CA ALA A 97 -23.07 3.22 -5.29
C ALA A 97 -21.58 2.95 -5.54
N ALA A 98 -21.14 1.70 -5.35
CA ALA A 98 -19.75 1.31 -5.62
C ALA A 98 -19.31 1.60 -7.08
N ALA A 99 -20.24 1.55 -8.04
CA ALA A 99 -19.99 1.92 -9.44
C ALA A 99 -19.64 3.40 -9.63
N ASN A 100 -20.07 4.29 -8.73
CA ASN A 100 -19.80 5.74 -8.78
C ASN A 100 -18.47 6.13 -8.11
N MET A 101 -17.71 5.17 -7.56
CA MET A 101 -16.36 5.43 -7.03
C MET A 101 -15.33 5.74 -8.13
N VAL A 102 -15.66 5.46 -9.39
CA VAL A 102 -14.84 5.74 -10.57
C VAL A 102 -15.69 6.42 -11.63
N PRO A 103 -15.10 7.20 -12.57
CA PRO A 103 -15.88 7.82 -13.62
C PRO A 103 -16.57 6.80 -14.52
N GLN A 104 -17.81 7.09 -14.88
CA GLN A 104 -18.68 6.30 -15.72
C GLN A 104 -18.04 6.07 -17.08
N ARG A 105 -18.04 4.80 -17.50
CA ARG A 105 -17.40 4.37 -18.75
C ARG A 105 -18.33 4.60 -19.93
N SER A 106 -17.89 5.31 -20.96
CA SER A 106 -18.69 5.47 -22.20
C SER A 106 -17.88 5.57 -23.48
N GLY A 107 -18.45 5.04 -24.56
CA GLY A 107 -17.81 4.98 -25.87
C GLY A 107 -16.59 4.05 -25.90
N ASN A 108 -16.40 3.14 -24.96
CA ASN A 108 -15.19 2.31 -24.90
C ASN A 108 -15.40 0.96 -25.58
N PRO A 109 -14.43 0.43 -26.34
CA PRO A 109 -14.42 -0.99 -26.69
C PRO A 109 -14.13 -1.82 -25.43
N SER A 110 -14.82 -2.95 -25.26
CA SER A 110 -14.68 -3.84 -24.08
C SER A 110 -13.27 -4.39 -23.88
N THR A 111 -12.47 -4.40 -24.94
CA THR A 111 -11.08 -4.87 -25.00
C THR A 111 -10.04 -3.82 -24.60
N VAL A 112 -10.45 -2.59 -24.24
CA VAL A 112 -9.53 -1.50 -23.83
C VAL A 112 -9.73 -1.16 -22.34
N PRO A 113 -9.10 -1.90 -21.40
CA PRO A 113 -9.43 -1.82 -19.97
C PRO A 113 -9.12 -0.47 -19.33
N ASN A 114 -8.09 0.23 -19.81
CA ASN A 114 -7.69 1.54 -19.28
C ASN A 114 -8.50 2.71 -19.83
N LEU A 115 -9.26 2.54 -20.93
CA LEU A 115 -10.05 3.63 -21.50
C LEU A 115 -11.33 3.82 -20.67
N ILE A 116 -11.55 5.05 -20.23
CA ILE A 116 -12.69 5.47 -19.41
C ILE A 116 -13.73 6.20 -20.25
N ARG A 117 -13.33 7.15 -21.09
CA ARG A 117 -14.26 7.81 -22.00
C ARG A 117 -13.54 8.23 -23.26
N ARG A 118 -14.25 8.32 -24.38
CA ARG A 118 -13.80 9.11 -25.53
C ARG A 118 -14.94 9.99 -26.05
N SER A 119 -14.63 11.04 -26.80
CA SER A 119 -15.67 11.78 -27.50
C SER A 119 -16.34 10.89 -28.55
N VAL A 120 -17.66 10.73 -28.46
CA VAL A 120 -18.48 9.91 -29.37
C VAL A 120 -19.80 10.60 -29.68
N ARG A 121 -20.21 10.55 -30.95
CA ARG A 121 -21.54 10.98 -31.35
C ARG A 121 -22.62 10.16 -30.62
N LEU A 122 -23.72 10.80 -30.23
CA LEU A 122 -24.86 10.17 -29.54
C LEU A 122 -24.40 9.31 -28.34
N ASP A 123 -23.61 9.93 -27.47
CA ASP A 123 -22.99 9.31 -26.31
C ASP A 123 -24.04 8.72 -25.34
N GLY A 124 -24.22 7.40 -25.42
CA GLY A 124 -25.19 6.63 -24.62
C GLY A 124 -24.76 6.35 -23.18
N ILE A 125 -24.02 7.28 -22.56
CA ILE A 125 -23.59 7.16 -21.17
C ILE A 125 -24.79 7.11 -20.21
N PRO A 126 -24.83 6.19 -19.22
CA PRO A 126 -25.91 6.17 -18.23
C PRO A 126 -25.97 7.48 -17.42
N GLN A 127 -27.16 8.08 -17.38
CA GLN A 127 -27.42 9.32 -16.62
C GLN A 127 -28.57 9.11 -15.61
N PRO A 128 -28.49 9.66 -14.39
CA PRO A 128 -27.27 10.14 -13.72
C PRO A 128 -26.34 8.96 -13.32
N PRO A 129 -25.05 9.21 -13.02
CA PRO A 129 -24.40 10.52 -12.93
C PRO A 129 -23.62 10.94 -14.19
N GLY A 130 -23.56 10.10 -15.22
CA GLY A 130 -22.69 10.32 -16.38
C GLY A 130 -23.04 11.57 -17.20
N HIS A 131 -22.02 12.23 -17.74
CA HIS A 131 -22.18 13.39 -18.63
C HIS A 131 -21.72 13.09 -20.08
N PRO A 132 -22.58 13.28 -21.10
CA PRO A 132 -22.28 12.92 -22.49
C PRO A 132 -21.29 13.89 -23.16
N SER A 133 -20.44 13.35 -24.01
CA SER A 133 -19.28 14.05 -24.61
C SER A 133 -19.58 15.17 -25.60
N ARG A 134 -20.86 15.44 -25.94
CA ARG A 134 -21.30 16.49 -26.88
C ARG A 134 -20.62 16.44 -28.26
N ALA A 135 -20.10 15.28 -28.67
CA ALA A 135 -19.41 15.13 -29.94
C ALA A 135 -20.38 15.05 -31.13
N SER A 136 -19.93 15.58 -32.26
CA SER A 136 -20.67 15.55 -33.53
C SER A 136 -20.35 14.30 -34.33
N ALA A 137 -21.16 13.97 -35.33
CA ALA A 137 -20.97 12.80 -36.19
C ALA A 137 -19.82 12.94 -37.21
N VAL A 138 -18.65 13.42 -36.77
CA VAL A 138 -17.45 13.65 -37.58
C VAL A 138 -16.25 13.04 -36.86
N ASN A 139 -15.71 11.94 -37.39
CA ASN A 139 -14.65 11.17 -36.76
C ASN A 139 -13.24 11.76 -36.96
N SER A 140 -12.37 11.66 -35.95
CA SER A 140 -11.01 12.22 -36.03
C SER A 140 -10.06 11.51 -37.00
N THR A 141 -10.36 10.27 -37.39
CA THR A 141 -9.55 9.45 -38.29
C THR A 141 -10.18 9.29 -39.67
N THR A 142 -11.46 8.92 -39.75
CA THR A 142 -12.13 8.57 -41.02
C THR A 142 -12.78 9.75 -41.73
N ASN A 143 -12.98 10.88 -41.05
CA ASN A 143 -13.44 12.14 -41.67
C ASN A 143 -12.31 13.17 -41.69
N PRO A 144 -11.42 13.13 -42.71
CA PRO A 144 -10.33 14.09 -42.82
C PRO A 144 -10.85 15.52 -42.96
N SER A 145 -10.04 16.45 -42.48
CA SER A 145 -10.23 17.89 -42.67
C SER A 145 -10.22 18.26 -44.15
N ALA A 146 -10.75 19.43 -44.52
CA ALA A 146 -10.72 19.93 -45.90
C ALA A 146 -9.30 20.03 -46.52
N ASN A 147 -8.25 20.09 -45.69
CA ASN A 147 -6.84 20.04 -46.10
C ASN A 147 -6.21 18.63 -46.04
N GLY A 148 -7.04 17.58 -46.04
CA GLY A 148 -6.62 16.17 -45.99
C GLY A 148 -6.12 15.67 -44.62
N ARG A 149 -6.02 16.52 -43.60
CA ARG A 149 -5.45 16.14 -42.29
C ARG A 149 -6.43 15.38 -41.40
N PHE A 150 -5.96 14.30 -40.79
CA PHE A 150 -6.68 13.48 -39.80
C PHE A 150 -5.71 13.00 -38.70
N ILE A 151 -6.23 12.37 -37.64
CA ILE A 151 -5.44 11.76 -36.56
C ILE A 151 -5.43 10.24 -36.75
N THR A 152 -4.25 9.63 -36.85
CA THR A 152 -4.11 8.17 -36.99
C THR A 152 -4.38 7.45 -35.65
N SER A 153 -4.88 6.22 -35.69
CA SER A 153 -5.04 5.40 -34.47
C SER A 153 -3.70 5.14 -33.75
N THR A 154 -2.61 4.99 -34.52
CA THR A 154 -1.22 4.92 -34.01
C THR A 154 -0.80 6.17 -33.24
N ARG A 155 -1.25 7.38 -33.66
CA ARG A 155 -1.00 8.63 -32.92
C ARG A 155 -1.87 8.71 -31.68
N TRP A 156 -3.13 8.29 -31.75
CA TRP A 156 -4.00 8.19 -30.58
C TRP A 156 -3.39 7.31 -29.49
N ASN A 157 -2.87 6.12 -29.83
CA ASN A 157 -2.21 5.23 -28.87
C ASN A 157 -0.70 5.51 -28.68
N GLY A 158 -0.21 6.73 -28.98
CA GLY A 158 1.21 7.07 -28.79
C GLY A 158 1.71 6.93 -27.34
N HIS A 159 0.78 6.85 -26.38
CA HIS A 159 1.01 6.63 -24.95
C HIS A 159 0.98 5.15 -24.52
N TYR A 160 0.65 4.19 -25.41
CA TYR A 160 0.61 2.74 -25.11
C TYR A 160 -0.30 2.34 -23.93
N LEU A 161 -1.44 3.03 -23.73
CA LEU A 161 -2.47 2.59 -22.74
C LEU A 161 -3.59 1.77 -23.39
N VAL A 162 -3.69 1.79 -24.72
CA VAL A 162 -4.55 0.88 -25.48
C VAL A 162 -3.72 -0.35 -25.86
N PRO A 163 -4.25 -1.58 -25.71
CA PRO A 163 -3.58 -2.79 -26.17
C PRO A 163 -3.17 -2.69 -27.64
N LYS A 164 -2.01 -3.24 -27.95
CA LYS A 164 -1.46 -3.27 -29.31
C LYS A 164 -2.10 -4.37 -30.16
N LYS A 165 -2.18 -4.14 -31.48
CA LYS A 165 -2.64 -5.15 -32.44
C LYS A 165 -1.66 -6.32 -32.60
N SER A 166 -0.37 -6.01 -32.77
CA SER A 166 0.69 -7.02 -32.85
C SER A 166 1.57 -6.94 -31.62
N THR A 167 1.69 -8.05 -30.89
CA THR A 167 2.50 -8.14 -29.68
C THR A 167 3.99 -8.30 -29.96
N GLY A 168 4.38 -8.69 -31.18
CA GLY A 168 5.77 -8.92 -31.59
C GLY A 168 6.50 -7.69 -32.15
N THR A 169 5.84 -6.54 -32.26
CA THR A 169 6.44 -5.29 -32.78
C THR A 169 6.64 -4.25 -31.67
N ASP A 170 7.25 -3.11 -32.01
CA ASP A 170 7.43 -1.95 -31.12
C ASP A 170 6.67 -0.68 -31.56
N ASP A 171 5.83 -0.76 -32.60
CA ASP A 171 4.94 0.34 -32.99
C ASP A 171 3.82 0.61 -31.96
N SER A 172 3.08 1.71 -32.10
CA SER A 172 1.90 2.02 -31.28
C SER A 172 0.57 1.69 -31.95
N LEU A 173 0.51 0.78 -32.92
CA LEU A 173 -0.75 0.40 -33.60
C LEU A 173 -1.68 -0.30 -32.60
N PRO A 174 -2.83 0.31 -32.22
CA PRO A 174 -3.75 -0.29 -31.27
C PRO A 174 -4.55 -1.41 -31.93
N ILE A 175 -5.16 -2.27 -31.10
CA ILE A 175 -6.13 -3.29 -31.54
C ILE A 175 -7.24 -2.71 -32.45
N ASP A 176 -7.79 -3.55 -33.31
CA ASP A 176 -8.77 -3.15 -34.32
C ASP A 176 -10.03 -2.52 -33.70
N ASP A 177 -10.46 -3.01 -32.53
CA ASP A 177 -11.58 -2.45 -31.74
C ASP A 177 -11.43 -0.96 -31.42
N PHE A 178 -10.21 -0.48 -31.21
CA PHE A 178 -9.94 0.95 -31.01
C PHE A 178 -9.69 1.67 -32.35
N THR A 179 -9.05 1.02 -33.32
CA THR A 179 -8.82 1.60 -34.66
C THR A 179 -10.14 1.88 -35.40
N ASN A 180 -11.14 1.02 -35.25
CA ASN A 180 -12.50 1.18 -35.80
C ASN A 180 -13.34 2.19 -35.01
N ALA A 181 -12.81 2.72 -33.92
CA ALA A 181 -13.56 3.45 -32.91
C ALA A 181 -12.69 4.56 -32.29
N THR A 182 -12.04 5.36 -33.13
CA THR A 182 -11.29 6.54 -32.67
C THR A 182 -12.25 7.67 -32.27
N PRO A 183 -11.81 8.64 -31.45
CA PRO A 183 -12.66 9.74 -30.99
C PRO A 183 -13.28 10.60 -32.10
N ASP A 184 -14.50 11.08 -31.87
CA ASP A 184 -15.23 12.02 -32.73
C ASP A 184 -14.94 13.49 -32.33
N TRP A 185 -15.16 14.43 -33.24
CA TRP A 185 -14.93 15.86 -33.00
C TRP A 185 -16.08 16.51 -32.20
N VAL A 186 -15.73 17.14 -31.08
CA VAL A 186 -16.53 18.15 -30.38
C VAL A 186 -16.22 19.52 -30.98
N PHE A 187 -17.24 20.28 -31.35
CA PHE A 187 -17.07 21.61 -31.93
C PHE A 187 -17.36 22.69 -30.88
N VAL A 188 -16.58 23.76 -30.88
CA VAL A 188 -16.69 24.87 -29.92
C VAL A 188 -17.20 26.11 -30.63
N THR A 189 -18.21 26.74 -30.07
CA THR A 189 -18.81 28.01 -30.53
C THR A 189 -18.75 29.05 -29.41
N ASN A 190 -19.25 30.27 -29.65
CA ASN A 190 -19.39 31.30 -28.60
C ASN A 190 -20.22 30.83 -27.39
N ASN A 191 -21.07 29.80 -27.55
CA ASN A 191 -21.90 29.23 -26.48
C ASN A 191 -21.25 27.98 -25.84
N GLY A 192 -19.99 27.66 -26.16
CA GLY A 192 -19.28 26.47 -25.68
C GLY A 192 -19.34 25.27 -26.63
N ALA A 193 -19.11 24.08 -26.06
CA ALA A 193 -19.08 22.80 -26.77
C ALA A 193 -20.49 22.39 -27.25
N THR A 194 -20.63 22.09 -28.53
CA THR A 194 -21.92 21.77 -29.15
C THR A 194 -21.83 20.67 -30.22
N VAL A 195 -22.95 19.97 -30.40
CA VAL A 195 -23.18 19.04 -31.49
C VAL A 195 -23.61 19.84 -32.73
N ILE A 196 -22.96 19.62 -33.87
CA ILE A 196 -23.35 20.17 -35.16
C ILE A 196 -23.75 19.05 -36.13
N THR A 197 -24.80 19.32 -36.93
CA THR A 197 -25.29 18.43 -38.00
C THR A 197 -24.87 18.89 -39.40
N SER A 198 -24.43 20.13 -39.53
CA SER A 198 -23.92 20.74 -40.76
C SER A 198 -22.77 21.71 -40.44
N PRO A 199 -21.91 22.07 -41.42
CA PRO A 199 -20.88 23.09 -41.23
C PRO A 199 -21.48 24.43 -40.81
N SER A 200 -20.89 25.07 -39.80
CA SER A 200 -21.34 26.39 -39.30
C SER A 200 -20.17 27.37 -39.21
N SER A 201 -20.43 28.64 -39.55
CA SER A 201 -19.49 29.76 -39.36
C SER A 201 -19.32 30.18 -37.90
N SER A 202 -20.18 29.71 -36.98
CA SER A 202 -20.07 29.98 -35.54
C SER A 202 -19.01 29.14 -34.82
N VAL A 203 -18.37 28.19 -35.52
CA VAL A 203 -17.33 27.31 -34.98
C VAL A 203 -16.01 28.07 -34.84
N LEU A 204 -15.56 28.24 -33.59
CA LEU A 204 -14.26 28.82 -33.23
C LEU A 204 -13.12 27.80 -33.34
N GLY A 205 -13.43 26.54 -33.08
CA GLY A 205 -12.47 25.44 -33.05
C GLY A 205 -13.15 24.10 -32.81
N ARG A 206 -12.34 23.04 -32.73
CA ARG A 206 -12.80 21.68 -32.39
C ARG A 206 -11.72 20.91 -31.65
N TYR A 207 -12.14 20.00 -30.79
CA TYR A 207 -11.26 19.06 -30.09
C TYR A 207 -11.86 17.66 -30.13
N ALA A 208 -11.04 16.66 -29.86
CA ALA A 208 -11.47 15.28 -29.67
C ALA A 208 -10.63 14.72 -28.52
N TYR A 209 -11.16 13.79 -27.75
CA TYR A 209 -10.50 13.35 -26.53
C TYR A 209 -10.69 11.87 -26.23
N ALA A 210 -9.74 11.33 -25.46
CA ALA A 210 -9.80 10.02 -24.83
C ALA A 210 -9.24 10.18 -23.40
N VAL A 211 -10.02 9.75 -22.41
CA VAL A 211 -9.69 9.76 -20.98
C VAL A 211 -9.30 8.33 -20.59
N TYR A 212 -8.15 8.18 -19.94
CA TYR A 212 -7.64 6.90 -19.46
C TYR A 212 -7.51 6.90 -17.94
N ALA A 213 -7.74 5.75 -17.31
CA ALA A 213 -7.46 5.55 -15.89
C ALA A 213 -6.01 5.12 -15.71
N GLU A 214 -5.20 5.98 -15.07
CA GLU A 214 -3.82 5.64 -14.67
C GLU A 214 -3.70 5.24 -13.19
N GLY A 215 -4.77 5.40 -12.38
CA GLY A 215 -4.74 5.20 -10.92
C GLY A 215 -4.41 3.77 -10.45
N GLY A 216 -4.62 2.76 -11.30
CA GLY A 216 -4.28 1.35 -11.00
C GLY A 216 -2.98 0.85 -11.66
N LEU A 217 -2.20 1.73 -12.29
CA LEU A 217 -0.97 1.36 -12.97
C LEU A 217 0.21 1.31 -12.00
N LEU A 218 1.18 0.43 -12.24
CA LEU A 218 2.40 0.36 -11.44
C LEU A 218 3.29 1.58 -11.75
N ASP A 219 3.44 2.50 -10.80
CA ASP A 219 4.39 3.61 -10.94
C ASP A 219 5.84 3.09 -11.01
N MET A 220 6.47 3.26 -12.17
CA MET A 220 7.84 2.82 -12.46
C MET A 220 8.92 3.59 -11.72
N ASN A 221 8.57 4.70 -11.06
CA ASN A 221 9.46 5.37 -10.11
C ASN A 221 9.61 4.61 -8.79
N VAL A 222 8.76 3.61 -8.51
CA VAL A 222 8.81 2.84 -7.26
C VAL A 222 8.75 1.34 -7.50
N ALA A 223 7.94 0.83 -8.44
CA ALA A 223 7.60 -0.58 -8.52
C ALA A 223 8.76 -1.50 -8.94
N GLY A 224 8.88 -2.70 -8.35
CA GLY A 224 9.94 -3.66 -8.69
C GLY A 224 11.12 -3.69 -7.71
N TYR A 225 11.65 -4.89 -7.48
CA TYR A 225 12.80 -5.19 -6.63
C TYR A 225 13.90 -5.91 -7.43
N PRO A 226 15.18 -5.83 -7.02
CA PRO A 226 16.29 -6.46 -7.74
C PRO A 226 16.50 -7.92 -7.32
N THR A 227 17.14 -8.72 -8.20
CA THR A 227 17.41 -10.16 -7.96
C THR A 227 18.05 -10.51 -6.62
N GLY A 228 18.93 -9.66 -6.09
CA GLY A 228 19.68 -9.92 -4.86
C GLY A 228 18.88 -9.84 -3.54
N THR A 229 17.58 -9.53 -3.55
CA THR A 229 16.77 -9.50 -2.32
C THR A 229 16.29 -10.89 -1.91
N THR A 230 16.35 -11.22 -0.63
CA THR A 230 15.84 -12.50 -0.09
C THR A 230 14.32 -12.57 -0.10
N THR A 231 13.75 -13.77 -0.02
CA THR A 231 12.28 -13.97 0.07
C THR A 231 11.65 -13.29 1.29
N ALA A 232 12.39 -13.15 2.40
CA ALA A 232 11.95 -12.39 3.58
C ALA A 232 11.96 -10.87 3.36
N GLN A 233 12.80 -10.38 2.46
CA GLN A 233 12.89 -8.96 2.08
C GLN A 233 11.82 -8.59 1.06
N SER A 234 11.69 -9.34 -0.04
CA SER A 234 10.72 -9.08 -1.12
C SER A 234 9.31 -9.60 -0.81
N GLY A 235 9.15 -10.56 0.11
CA GLY A 235 7.84 -11.07 0.55
C GLY A 235 6.99 -10.07 1.35
N ARG A 236 7.52 -8.88 1.67
CA ARG A 236 6.83 -7.82 2.42
C ARG A 236 5.78 -7.11 1.55
N LYS A 237 4.60 -7.71 1.46
CA LYS A 237 3.43 -7.14 0.75
C LYS A 237 3.03 -5.78 1.34
N GLY A 238 2.62 -4.86 0.46
CA GLY A 238 2.07 -3.55 0.83
C GLY A 238 2.88 -2.34 0.35
N SER A 239 4.15 -2.51 -0.01
CA SER A 239 4.92 -1.50 -0.74
C SER A 239 4.95 -1.83 -2.23
N LEU A 240 4.69 -0.82 -3.06
CA LEU A 240 4.83 -0.92 -4.51
C LEU A 240 6.25 -1.35 -4.91
N ALA A 241 7.27 -0.97 -4.13
CA ALA A 241 8.68 -1.33 -4.35
C ALA A 241 9.00 -2.83 -4.25
N TYR A 242 8.08 -3.66 -3.76
CA TYR A 242 8.19 -5.12 -3.79
C TYR A 242 7.19 -5.79 -4.76
N ALA A 243 6.57 -5.03 -5.67
CA ALA A 243 5.78 -5.60 -6.76
C ALA A 243 6.69 -6.43 -7.69
N ASP A 244 6.33 -7.69 -7.94
CA ASP A 244 7.01 -8.53 -8.92
C ASP A 244 6.64 -8.10 -10.34
N LEU A 245 7.56 -7.43 -11.03
CA LEU A 245 7.37 -6.99 -12.41
C LEU A 245 7.50 -8.12 -13.44
N THR A 246 8.06 -9.27 -13.06
CA THR A 246 8.17 -10.44 -13.94
C THR A 246 6.82 -11.13 -14.14
N ALA A 247 5.92 -10.98 -13.17
CA ALA A 247 4.53 -11.47 -13.19
C ALA A 247 3.57 -10.61 -14.05
N LEU A 248 4.06 -9.59 -14.75
CA LEU A 248 3.22 -8.76 -15.62
C LEU A 248 2.78 -9.51 -16.88
N GLY A 249 1.50 -9.89 -16.91
CA GLY A 249 0.84 -10.58 -18.01
C GLY A 249 1.11 -12.09 -18.06
N SER A 250 0.18 -12.83 -18.67
CA SER A 250 0.17 -14.30 -18.65
C SER A 250 1.06 -14.96 -19.71
N SER A 251 1.53 -14.22 -20.72
CA SER A 251 2.40 -14.74 -21.78
C SER A 251 3.70 -13.94 -21.91
N ASP A 252 4.73 -14.54 -22.51
CA ASP A 252 6.08 -13.96 -22.67
C ASP A 252 6.06 -12.56 -23.31
N ALA A 253 5.04 -12.29 -24.13
CA ALA A 253 4.87 -11.02 -24.84
C ALA A 253 4.53 -9.80 -23.95
N TYR A 254 4.26 -9.98 -22.66
CA TYR A 254 3.86 -8.89 -21.74
C TYR A 254 4.82 -8.65 -20.56
N ARG A 255 5.89 -9.43 -20.43
CA ARG A 255 6.73 -9.47 -19.23
C ARG A 255 7.82 -8.41 -19.21
N LEU A 256 8.25 -8.00 -18.01
CA LEU A 256 9.60 -7.46 -17.78
C LEU A 256 10.48 -8.63 -17.35
N SER A 257 11.38 -9.06 -18.23
CA SER A 257 12.15 -10.29 -18.04
C SER A 257 13.36 -10.06 -17.12
N ASN A 258 13.63 -10.99 -16.20
CA ASN A 258 14.72 -10.85 -15.22
C ASN A 258 15.29 -12.22 -14.79
N PRO A 259 16.06 -12.92 -15.65
CA PRO A 259 16.54 -12.52 -16.98
C PRO A 259 15.54 -12.80 -18.13
N ASP A 260 15.82 -12.24 -19.30
CA ASP A 260 15.29 -12.71 -20.58
C ASP A 260 16.10 -13.88 -21.16
N ALA A 261 15.65 -14.44 -22.29
CA ALA A 261 16.32 -15.54 -22.97
C ALA A 261 17.75 -15.20 -23.48
N GLY A 262 18.11 -13.92 -23.58
CA GLY A 262 19.46 -13.43 -23.87
C GLY A 262 20.31 -13.15 -22.63
N GLY A 263 19.81 -13.42 -21.42
CA GLY A 263 20.49 -13.15 -20.16
C GLY A 263 20.38 -11.69 -19.69
N VAL A 264 19.44 -10.90 -20.24
CA VAL A 264 19.22 -9.50 -19.88
C VAL A 264 18.32 -9.38 -18.65
N TYR A 265 18.83 -8.75 -17.60
CA TYR A 265 18.12 -8.53 -16.34
C TYR A 265 17.46 -7.14 -16.35
N GLN A 266 16.25 -7.06 -16.90
CA GLN A 266 15.60 -5.78 -17.20
C GLN A 266 15.06 -5.08 -15.95
N VAL A 267 14.56 -5.82 -14.97
CA VAL A 267 14.08 -5.25 -13.70
C VAL A 267 15.27 -4.70 -12.92
N ASP A 268 16.39 -5.42 -12.86
CA ASP A 268 17.61 -4.95 -12.18
C ASP A 268 18.16 -3.65 -12.82
N ARG A 269 18.11 -3.55 -14.16
CA ARG A 269 18.44 -2.30 -14.89
C ARG A 269 17.52 -1.14 -14.49
N LEU A 270 16.20 -1.35 -14.45
CA LEU A 270 15.24 -0.33 -14.05
C LEU A 270 15.44 0.10 -12.58
N VAL A 271 15.54 -0.88 -11.67
CA VAL A 271 15.62 -0.66 -10.23
C VAL A 271 16.87 0.11 -9.86
N GLY A 272 18.05 -0.27 -10.37
CA GLY A 272 19.27 0.46 -10.04
C GLY A 272 19.49 1.73 -10.87
N TRP A 273 18.85 1.91 -12.04
CA TRP A 273 18.88 3.22 -12.72
C TRP A 273 18.24 4.30 -11.86
N ARG A 274 17.03 4.04 -11.35
CA ARG A 274 16.32 5.00 -10.49
C ARG A 274 16.90 5.09 -9.08
N ASN A 275 17.44 3.99 -8.53
CA ASN A 275 18.06 3.95 -7.21
C ASN A 275 19.60 3.95 -7.30
N TYR A 276 20.18 4.70 -8.24
CA TYR A 276 21.61 4.64 -8.55
C TYR A 276 22.50 5.02 -7.35
N ALA A 277 22.20 6.10 -6.64
CA ALA A 277 23.00 6.49 -5.47
C ALA A 277 22.70 5.62 -4.25
N THR A 278 21.44 5.21 -4.08
CA THR A 278 21.01 4.31 -3.00
C THR A 278 21.66 2.92 -3.09
N THR A 279 21.83 2.38 -4.30
CA THR A 279 22.37 1.02 -4.51
C THR A 279 23.89 0.95 -4.62
N GLN A 280 24.57 2.12 -4.69
CA GLN A 280 26.04 2.26 -4.78
C GLN A 280 26.72 1.29 -5.79
N PRO A 281 26.24 1.21 -7.05
CA PRO A 281 26.76 0.31 -8.05
C PRO A 281 28.21 0.66 -8.42
N SER A 282 29.03 -0.37 -8.67
CA SER A 282 30.39 -0.22 -9.18
C SER A 282 30.44 -0.23 -10.71
N ASN A 283 29.46 -0.86 -11.36
CA ASN A 283 29.37 -0.94 -12.82
C ASN A 283 28.61 0.24 -13.47
N ASN A 284 28.93 0.51 -14.74
CA ASN A 284 28.36 1.61 -15.52
C ASN A 284 26.91 1.33 -15.96
N PHE A 285 26.12 2.41 -16.05
CA PHE A 285 24.80 2.42 -16.70
C PHE A 285 24.80 3.41 -17.89
N PRO A 286 24.24 3.06 -19.06
CA PRO A 286 23.66 1.75 -19.43
C PRO A 286 24.74 0.67 -19.64
N ASP A 287 24.33 -0.58 -19.89
CA ASP A 287 25.24 -1.73 -20.11
C ASP A 287 26.11 -1.54 -21.37
N THR A 288 27.30 -0.95 -21.22
CA THR A 288 28.23 -0.70 -22.33
C THR A 288 29.06 -1.94 -22.69
N GLY A 289 28.41 -2.91 -23.34
CA GLY A 289 29.06 -4.03 -24.03
C GLY A 289 29.71 -5.10 -23.14
N PRO A 290 30.30 -6.16 -23.75
CA PRO A 290 31.01 -7.19 -23.01
C PRO A 290 32.29 -6.65 -22.34
N PRO A 291 32.72 -7.25 -21.20
CA PRO A 291 32.25 -8.52 -20.65
C PRO A 291 31.03 -8.38 -19.73
N ALA A 292 30.29 -9.47 -19.55
CA ALA A 292 29.04 -9.50 -18.77
C ALA A 292 29.19 -9.09 -17.29
N ASN A 293 30.41 -9.12 -16.75
CA ASN A 293 30.75 -8.63 -15.41
C ASN A 293 30.78 -7.09 -15.29
N LYS A 294 30.73 -6.35 -16.41
CA LYS A 294 30.58 -4.88 -16.44
C LYS A 294 29.14 -4.42 -16.68
N ALA A 295 28.20 -5.35 -16.89
CA ALA A 295 26.78 -5.01 -16.99
C ALA A 295 26.27 -4.45 -15.67
N PHE A 296 25.40 -3.45 -15.72
CA PHE A 296 24.85 -2.78 -14.55
C PHE A 296 24.06 -3.74 -13.65
N ALA A 297 23.28 -4.64 -14.25
CA ALA A 297 22.56 -5.66 -13.50
C ALA A 297 23.45 -6.75 -12.87
N TYR A 298 24.76 -6.75 -13.12
CA TYR A 298 25.69 -7.65 -12.40
C TYR A 298 25.84 -7.26 -10.92
N ASN A 299 25.71 -5.96 -10.59
CA ASN A 299 25.81 -5.46 -9.20
C ASN A 299 24.90 -6.21 -8.22
N PHE A 300 23.67 -6.56 -8.63
CA PHE A 300 22.67 -7.22 -7.77
C PHE A 300 22.79 -8.75 -7.70
N ARG A 301 23.62 -9.36 -8.56
CA ARG A 301 23.69 -10.83 -8.73
C ARG A 301 24.89 -11.46 -8.04
N THR A 302 25.99 -10.72 -7.89
CA THR A 302 27.22 -11.22 -7.26
C THR A 302 27.55 -10.56 -5.93
N ASP A 303 26.83 -9.51 -5.56
CA ASP A 303 26.91 -8.86 -4.26
C ASP A 303 25.49 -8.64 -3.74
N THR A 304 25.26 -9.02 -2.47
CA THR A 304 23.98 -8.79 -1.80
C THR A 304 23.88 -7.37 -1.25
N THR A 305 24.99 -6.63 -1.16
CA THR A 305 25.06 -5.28 -0.58
C THR A 305 24.19 -4.27 -1.34
N PRO A 306 24.22 -4.16 -2.69
CA PRO A 306 23.34 -3.25 -3.43
C PRO A 306 21.85 -3.54 -3.22
N ALA A 307 21.48 -4.82 -3.13
CA ALA A 307 20.10 -5.26 -2.89
C ALA A 307 19.67 -5.02 -1.42
N ALA A 308 20.57 -5.22 -0.46
CA ALA A 308 20.34 -4.90 0.95
C ALA A 308 20.21 -3.38 1.17
N SER A 309 21.00 -2.55 0.48
CA SER A 309 20.88 -1.09 0.49
C SER A 309 19.55 -0.62 -0.11
N PHE A 310 19.12 -1.18 -1.25
CA PHE A 310 17.77 -0.95 -1.79
C PHE A 310 16.68 -1.33 -0.78
N TYR A 311 16.77 -2.53 -0.19
CA TYR A 311 15.83 -3.00 0.82
C TYR A 311 15.76 -2.03 2.01
N ASN A 312 16.91 -1.62 2.55
CA ASN A 312 17.01 -0.68 3.67
C ASN A 312 16.42 0.70 3.32
N TYR A 313 16.63 1.20 2.10
CA TYR A 313 15.98 2.43 1.64
C TYR A 313 14.46 2.31 1.60
N VAL A 314 13.93 1.21 1.06
CA VAL A 314 12.48 0.99 0.94
C VAL A 314 11.79 0.91 2.30
N ILE A 315 12.36 0.19 3.28
CA ILE A 315 11.73 0.05 4.60
C ILE A 315 11.84 1.31 5.49
N ASN A 316 12.83 2.16 5.25
CA ASN A 316 13.06 3.40 6.01
C ASN A 316 12.57 4.65 5.26
N ASN A 317 11.83 4.50 4.15
CA ASN A 317 11.35 5.63 3.38
C ASN A 317 10.26 6.41 4.13
N THR A 318 10.57 7.64 4.56
CA THR A 318 9.64 8.54 5.27
C THR A 318 8.77 9.38 4.35
N ASN A 319 9.15 9.53 3.08
CA ASN A 319 8.58 10.53 2.17
C ASN A 319 7.57 9.94 1.17
N GLY A 320 7.10 8.70 1.37
CA GLY A 320 6.21 8.01 0.43
C GLY A 320 6.79 7.86 -0.98
N PHE A 321 8.11 7.82 -1.08
CA PHE A 321 8.89 7.89 -2.33
C PHE A 321 8.67 9.15 -3.18
N LEU A 322 7.97 10.19 -2.68
CA LEU A 322 7.51 11.35 -3.46
C LEU A 322 8.66 12.18 -4.08
N SER A 323 9.88 12.01 -3.57
CA SER A 323 11.12 12.55 -4.11
C SER A 323 12.18 11.43 -4.17
N PRO A 324 13.18 11.52 -5.07
CA PRO A 324 14.32 10.61 -5.07
C PRO A 324 15.21 10.89 -3.85
N SER A 325 16.15 9.99 -3.54
CA SER A 325 17.19 10.28 -2.55
C SER A 325 18.12 11.39 -3.05
N THR A 326 18.49 12.31 -2.16
CA THR A 326 19.49 13.36 -2.42
C THR A 326 20.93 12.87 -2.20
N THR A 327 21.12 11.61 -1.77
CA THR A 327 22.44 10.97 -1.68
C THR A 327 23.14 11.01 -3.05
N ILE A 328 24.46 11.24 -3.06
CA ILE A 328 25.27 11.27 -4.28
C ILE A 328 26.26 10.09 -4.24
N TRP A 329 26.33 9.35 -5.35
CA TRP A 329 27.32 8.31 -5.60
C TRP A 329 27.93 8.50 -6.99
N ASN A 330 29.26 8.50 -7.10
CA ASN A 330 29.98 8.72 -8.38
C ASN A 330 29.46 9.93 -9.18
N GLY A 331 29.11 11.02 -8.48
CA GLY A 331 28.59 12.25 -9.10
C GLY A 331 27.15 12.18 -9.62
N ARG A 332 26.38 11.14 -9.29
CA ARG A 332 24.98 10.95 -9.66
C ARG A 332 24.10 10.75 -8.43
N THR A 333 22.85 11.19 -8.51
CA THR A 333 21.79 10.90 -7.54
C THR A 333 20.91 9.74 -8.00
N ASP A 334 19.93 9.37 -7.17
CA ASP A 334 18.75 8.64 -7.62
C ASP A 334 17.96 9.47 -8.66
N GLN A 335 17.16 8.80 -9.50
CA GLN A 335 16.47 9.36 -10.67
C GLN A 335 14.98 8.98 -10.69
N LEU A 336 14.18 9.75 -11.43
CA LEU A 336 12.75 9.48 -11.64
C LEU A 336 12.29 9.92 -13.04
N PHE A 337 11.24 9.28 -13.54
CA PHE A 337 10.47 9.71 -14.70
C PHE A 337 9.46 10.77 -14.27
N LEU A 338 9.61 12.00 -14.75
CA LEU A 338 8.65 13.09 -14.50
C LEU A 338 7.38 12.90 -15.33
N GLN A 339 7.51 12.28 -16.49
CA GLN A 339 6.44 12.13 -17.48
C GLN A 339 6.51 10.77 -18.17
N ARG A 340 5.34 10.29 -18.60
CA ARG A 340 5.17 9.03 -19.35
C ARG A 340 6.04 8.94 -20.61
N LEU A 341 6.35 10.06 -21.25
CA LEU A 341 7.22 10.11 -22.43
C LEU A 341 8.66 9.68 -22.11
N GLU A 342 9.16 9.97 -20.90
CA GLU A 342 10.50 9.56 -20.46
C GLU A 342 10.55 8.05 -20.18
N LEU A 343 9.49 7.47 -19.59
CA LEU A 343 9.36 6.02 -19.44
C LEU A 343 9.37 5.31 -20.81
N ILE A 344 8.65 5.85 -21.80
CA ILE A 344 8.65 5.32 -23.17
C ILE A 344 10.04 5.47 -23.83
N ALA A 345 10.73 6.60 -23.64
CA ALA A 345 12.07 6.82 -24.15
C ALA A 345 13.11 5.89 -23.50
N PHE A 346 13.04 5.71 -22.18
CA PHE A 346 13.86 4.78 -21.41
C PHE A 346 13.66 3.33 -21.86
N ARG A 347 12.40 2.90 -22.01
CA ARG A 347 12.05 1.59 -22.57
C ARG A 347 12.67 1.38 -23.96
N LYS A 348 12.62 2.39 -24.83
CA LYS A 348 13.26 2.34 -26.17
C LYS A 348 14.79 2.33 -26.12
N ALA A 349 15.40 2.93 -25.10
CA ALA A 349 16.85 3.05 -24.98
C ALA A 349 17.51 1.78 -24.40
N ILE A 350 16.86 1.07 -23.47
CA ILE A 350 17.46 -0.09 -22.77
C ILE A 350 16.72 -1.42 -22.93
N GLY A 351 15.53 -1.39 -23.54
CA GLY A 351 14.64 -2.55 -23.67
C GLY A 351 14.53 -3.10 -25.10
N SER A 352 13.99 -4.31 -25.21
CA SER A 352 13.63 -4.96 -26.47
C SER A 352 12.20 -5.51 -26.42
N THR A 353 11.72 -6.12 -27.51
CA THR A 353 10.48 -6.92 -27.51
C THR A 353 10.54 -8.15 -26.57
N THR A 354 11.72 -8.62 -26.18
CA THR A 354 11.93 -9.81 -25.32
C THR A 354 12.26 -9.50 -23.86
N SER A 355 12.83 -8.32 -23.58
CA SER A 355 13.25 -7.93 -22.22
C SER A 355 12.34 -6.89 -21.57
N PHE A 356 11.86 -5.90 -22.34
CA PHE A 356 10.95 -4.85 -21.90
C PHE A 356 9.91 -4.61 -23.00
N SER A 357 9.02 -5.59 -23.20
CA SER A 357 8.02 -5.52 -24.27
C SER A 357 7.22 -4.21 -24.26
N ALA A 358 6.99 -3.58 -25.42
CA ALA A 358 6.16 -2.37 -25.49
C ALA A 358 4.71 -2.62 -25.02
N ASN A 359 4.25 -3.88 -25.04
CA ASN A 359 2.89 -4.26 -24.61
C ASN A 359 2.68 -4.09 -23.11
N VAL A 360 3.73 -4.08 -22.29
CA VAL A 360 3.62 -3.93 -20.84
C VAL A 360 3.34 -2.50 -20.41
N LEU A 361 3.64 -1.51 -21.26
CA LEU A 361 3.45 -0.08 -20.96
C LEU A 361 1.99 0.25 -20.58
N GLN A 362 1.02 -0.55 -21.01
CA GLN A 362 -0.39 -0.42 -20.62
C GLN A 362 -0.64 -0.65 -19.12
N TYR A 363 0.28 -1.28 -18.39
CA TYR A 363 0.19 -1.58 -16.96
C TYR A 363 1.08 -0.67 -16.09
N LEU A 364 1.82 0.26 -16.72
CA LEU A 364 2.87 1.04 -16.09
C LEU A 364 2.56 2.53 -16.14
N GLY A 365 2.87 3.26 -15.07
CA GLY A 365 2.73 4.72 -14.95
C GLY A 365 3.99 5.40 -14.41
N THR A 366 3.92 6.71 -14.19
CA THR A 366 5.03 7.52 -13.62
C THR A 366 4.64 8.46 -12.48
N SER A 367 3.33 8.62 -12.20
CA SER A 367 2.81 9.65 -11.28
C SER A 367 1.62 9.20 -10.44
N ALA A 368 0.99 8.07 -10.76
CA ALA A 368 -0.14 7.54 -10.01
C ALA A 368 0.32 6.95 -8.68
N ARG A 369 0.01 7.64 -7.58
CA ARG A 369 0.27 7.19 -6.21
C ARG A 369 -0.93 7.46 -5.35
N GLU A 370 -1.48 6.42 -4.77
CA GLU A 370 -2.53 6.57 -3.77
C GLU A 370 -1.92 7.10 -2.46
N THR A 371 -2.59 8.04 -1.81
CA THR A 371 -2.28 8.40 -0.43
C THR A 371 -2.42 7.14 0.44
N ASN A 372 -1.45 6.87 1.31
CA ASN A 372 -1.51 5.73 2.25
C ASN A 372 -2.46 6.00 3.43
N ALA A 373 -3.69 6.40 3.09
CA ALA A 373 -4.81 6.62 3.98
C ALA A 373 -5.69 5.36 4.06
N PRO A 374 -6.43 5.17 5.16
CA PRO A 374 -7.47 4.16 5.25
C PRO A 374 -8.74 4.66 4.55
N SER A 375 -9.18 3.95 3.51
CA SER A 375 -10.48 4.14 2.84
C SER A 375 -11.58 3.23 3.41
N PHE A 376 -11.43 2.78 4.67
CA PHE A 376 -12.36 1.85 5.29
C PHE A 376 -13.73 2.49 5.53
N SER A 377 -14.75 1.88 4.95
CA SER A 377 -16.16 2.05 5.28
C SER A 377 -16.78 0.65 5.30
N PRO A 378 -17.50 0.25 6.36
CA PRO A 378 -18.15 -1.05 6.38
C PRO A 378 -19.31 -1.08 5.37
N SER A 379 -19.50 -2.22 4.74
CA SER A 379 -20.72 -2.56 4.00
C SER A 379 -21.58 -3.52 4.82
N THR A 380 -22.86 -3.61 4.48
CA THR A 380 -23.79 -4.54 5.13
C THR A 380 -23.65 -5.93 4.51
N PRO A 381 -23.17 -6.95 5.25
CA PRO A 381 -22.95 -8.29 4.68
C PRO A 381 -24.27 -8.98 4.31
N ALA A 382 -24.24 -9.80 3.26
CA ALA A 382 -25.39 -10.61 2.88
C ALA A 382 -25.84 -11.51 4.03
N GLY A 383 -27.14 -11.47 4.36
CA GLY A 383 -27.73 -12.20 5.48
C GLY A 383 -27.61 -11.53 6.86
N SER A 384 -27.00 -10.35 6.97
CA SER A 384 -27.02 -9.59 8.23
C SER A 384 -28.33 -8.81 8.38
N SER A 385 -28.86 -8.79 9.60
CA SER A 385 -29.98 -7.92 10.01
C SER A 385 -29.53 -6.53 10.49
N ILE A 386 -28.22 -6.28 10.59
CA ILE A 386 -27.64 -5.02 11.03
C ILE A 386 -27.13 -4.26 9.81
N ASP A 387 -27.69 -3.08 9.56
CA ASP A 387 -27.25 -2.20 8.46
C ASP A 387 -26.00 -1.39 8.86
N TYR A 388 -24.84 -2.03 8.78
CA TYR A 388 -23.55 -1.40 9.09
C TYR A 388 -23.26 -0.20 8.18
N ALA A 389 -23.71 -0.22 6.92
CA ALA A 389 -23.50 0.88 5.99
C ALA A 389 -24.22 2.17 6.45
N ALA A 390 -25.48 2.05 6.89
CA ALA A 390 -26.19 3.18 7.51
C ALA A 390 -25.56 3.59 8.84
N LEU A 391 -25.24 2.63 9.71
CA LEU A 391 -24.66 2.90 11.03
C LEU A 391 -23.28 3.58 10.96
N ALA A 392 -22.48 3.34 9.91
CA ALA A 392 -21.13 3.88 9.73
C ALA A 392 -21.03 5.41 9.81
N THR A 393 -22.12 6.11 9.48
CA THR A 393 -22.21 7.57 9.46
C THR A 393 -22.61 8.17 10.82
N THR A 394 -23.22 7.37 11.70
CA THR A 394 -23.70 7.82 13.01
C THR A 394 -22.54 8.22 13.92
N ALA A 395 -22.76 9.15 14.86
CA ALA A 395 -21.70 9.68 15.72
C ALA A 395 -21.05 8.61 16.63
N THR A 396 -21.78 7.58 17.05
CA THR A 396 -21.35 6.58 18.05
C THR A 396 -21.07 5.18 17.48
N ALA A 397 -21.00 5.05 16.15
CA ALA A 397 -20.72 3.77 15.48
C ALA A 397 -19.40 3.12 15.98
N ILE A 398 -19.48 1.83 16.34
CA ILE A 398 -18.30 0.98 16.64
C ILE A 398 -17.46 0.79 15.37
N ASN A 399 -18.12 0.56 14.23
CA ASN A 399 -17.51 0.45 12.91
C ASN A 399 -17.89 1.67 12.07
N PRO A 400 -17.14 2.79 12.17
CA PRO A 400 -17.41 3.97 11.38
C PRO A 400 -16.76 3.92 10.00
N ASN A 401 -17.20 4.80 9.10
CA ASN A 401 -16.37 5.20 7.96
C ASN A 401 -15.21 6.07 8.48
N PHE A 402 -13.96 5.70 8.21
CA PHE A 402 -12.78 6.36 8.77
C PHE A 402 -12.62 7.80 8.24
N LEU A 403 -13.11 8.09 7.03
CA LEU A 403 -13.07 9.44 6.44
C LEU A 403 -14.06 10.40 7.11
N LEU A 404 -15.18 9.88 7.65
CA LEU A 404 -16.20 10.67 8.36
C LEU A 404 -15.89 10.86 9.85
N ARG A 405 -14.88 10.17 10.40
CA ARG A 405 -14.42 10.41 11.76
C ARG A 405 -13.39 11.52 11.75
N ARG A 406 -13.77 12.70 12.26
CA ARG A 406 -12.94 13.91 12.28
C ARG A 406 -12.29 14.16 13.63
N VAL A 407 -11.21 14.95 13.63
CA VAL A 407 -10.59 15.54 14.81
C VAL A 407 -11.53 16.58 15.40
N THR A 408 -11.97 16.41 16.65
CA THR A 408 -12.86 17.37 17.34
C THR A 408 -12.10 18.39 18.19
N ASN A 409 -10.92 18.01 18.70
CA ASN A 409 -10.01 18.84 19.48
C ASN A 409 -8.60 18.70 18.90
N GLY A 410 -7.86 19.79 18.71
CA GLY A 410 -6.50 19.73 18.16
C GLY A 410 -5.49 19.07 19.10
N PHE A 411 -4.56 18.32 18.54
CA PHE A 411 -3.50 17.60 19.28
C PHE A 411 -2.25 17.39 18.40
N THR A 412 -1.13 16.94 18.98
CA THR A 412 0.07 16.58 18.20
C THR A 412 0.04 15.10 17.83
N ARG A 413 0.12 14.79 16.54
CA ARG A 413 0.19 13.43 15.99
C ARG A 413 1.53 12.77 16.29
N PHE A 414 1.61 11.45 16.14
CA PHE A 414 2.84 10.70 16.41
C PHE A 414 4.01 11.08 15.49
N ASP A 415 3.73 11.60 14.29
CA ASP A 415 4.73 12.13 13.36
C ASP A 415 5.20 13.57 13.69
N GLY A 416 4.67 14.16 14.76
CA GLY A 416 4.96 15.54 15.19
C GLY A 416 4.11 16.61 14.50
N THR A 417 3.22 16.25 13.56
CA THR A 417 2.32 17.21 12.91
C THR A 417 1.15 17.59 13.81
N THR A 418 0.61 18.79 13.65
CA THR A 418 -0.59 19.24 14.38
C THR A 418 -1.84 18.69 13.72
N ALA A 419 -2.66 17.95 14.47
CA ALA A 419 -4.00 17.57 14.09
C ALA A 419 -4.94 18.79 14.16
N VAL A 420 -5.53 19.14 13.02
CA VAL A 420 -6.42 20.31 12.89
C VAL A 420 -7.87 19.87 13.05
N VAL A 421 -8.66 20.63 13.81
CA VAL A 421 -10.11 20.35 13.99
C VAL A 421 -10.79 20.31 12.63
N GLY A 422 -11.59 19.27 12.41
CA GLY A 422 -12.25 19.00 11.14
C GLY A 422 -11.50 18.04 10.23
N GLU A 423 -10.18 17.88 10.30
CA GLU A 423 -9.47 16.90 9.45
C GLU A 423 -9.81 15.43 9.86
N PRO A 424 -9.59 14.41 9.00
CA PRO A 424 -9.81 13.02 9.38
C PRO A 424 -8.96 12.58 10.57
N LEU A 425 -9.58 11.90 11.54
CA LEU A 425 -8.92 11.38 12.74
C LEU A 425 -7.80 10.39 12.36
N VAL A 426 -8.10 9.48 11.43
CA VAL A 426 -7.18 8.44 10.94
C VAL A 426 -6.61 8.84 9.58
N LYS A 427 -5.54 9.64 9.60
CA LYS A 427 -4.92 10.22 8.40
C LYS A 427 -4.06 9.23 7.60
N THR A 428 -3.45 8.27 8.28
CA THR A 428 -2.55 7.26 7.70
C THR A 428 -2.89 5.85 8.22
N ARG A 429 -2.52 4.81 7.47
CA ARG A 429 -2.68 3.42 7.92
C ARG A 429 -1.69 3.10 9.04
N PHE A 430 -2.08 2.26 10.01
CA PHE A 430 -1.20 1.85 11.10
C PHE A 430 0.07 1.16 10.58
N PRO A 431 1.29 1.66 10.88
CA PRO A 431 2.51 1.06 10.34
C PRO A 431 2.83 -0.27 11.03
N LEU A 432 2.65 -1.40 10.32
CA LEU A 432 2.90 -2.74 10.86
C LEU A 432 4.36 -2.99 11.30
N GLY A 433 5.31 -2.17 10.83
CA GLY A 433 6.68 -2.17 11.36
C GLY A 433 6.77 -1.88 12.86
N ARG A 434 5.76 -1.20 13.44
CA ARG A 434 5.66 -0.97 14.90
C ARG A 434 5.38 -2.23 15.70
N LEU A 435 4.92 -3.33 15.08
CA LEU A 435 4.73 -4.61 15.78
C LEU A 435 6.05 -5.14 16.37
N ALA A 436 7.19 -4.84 15.72
CA ALA A 436 8.53 -5.16 16.21
C ALA A 436 8.91 -4.45 17.53
N TRP A 437 8.14 -3.46 17.98
CA TRP A 437 8.36 -2.78 19.26
C TRP A 437 7.94 -3.62 20.46
N ILE A 438 6.99 -4.54 20.25
CA ILE A 438 6.45 -5.42 21.29
C ILE A 438 7.31 -6.69 21.34
N THR A 439 8.00 -6.91 22.46
CA THR A 439 8.81 -8.12 22.67
C THR A 439 8.47 -8.77 24.01
N TYR A 440 8.79 -10.06 24.17
CA TYR A 440 8.63 -10.75 25.46
C TYR A 440 9.56 -10.21 26.56
N LYS A 441 10.61 -9.46 26.21
CA LYS A 441 11.51 -8.77 27.16
C LYS A 441 11.06 -7.34 27.50
N GLY A 442 9.92 -6.89 26.96
CA GLY A 442 9.44 -5.52 27.08
C GLY A 442 9.74 -4.67 25.83
N PRO A 443 9.85 -3.35 25.97
CA PRO A 443 10.07 -2.43 24.84
C PRO A 443 11.34 -2.76 24.05
N SER A 444 11.24 -2.81 22.72
CA SER A 444 12.40 -3.14 21.86
C SER A 444 13.58 -2.18 22.03
N ALA A 445 13.31 -0.91 22.39
CA ALA A 445 14.35 0.08 22.66
C ALA A 445 15.17 -0.18 23.93
N SER A 446 14.72 -1.10 24.79
CA SER A 446 15.44 -1.53 26.01
C SER A 446 16.35 -2.75 25.77
N LEU A 447 16.36 -3.31 24.55
CA LEU A 447 17.25 -4.42 24.19
C LEU A 447 18.68 -3.91 23.95
N ALA A 448 19.67 -4.64 24.47
CA ALA A 448 21.06 -4.45 24.08
C ALA A 448 21.28 -4.89 22.62
N THR A 449 22.25 -4.29 21.93
CA THR A 449 22.55 -4.59 20.51
C THR A 449 23.05 -6.02 20.27
N ASN A 450 23.57 -6.67 21.31
CA ASN A 450 23.97 -8.08 21.31
C ASN A 450 22.86 -9.04 21.82
N ASP A 451 21.65 -8.53 22.11
CA ASP A 451 20.55 -9.39 22.52
C ASP A 451 20.11 -10.30 21.35
N PRO A 452 19.85 -11.60 21.57
CA PRO A 452 19.33 -12.48 20.53
C PRO A 452 18.05 -11.97 19.86
N VAL A 453 17.17 -11.28 20.60
CA VAL A 453 15.95 -10.67 20.05
C VAL A 453 16.28 -9.50 19.14
N TYR A 454 17.23 -8.65 19.53
CA TYR A 454 17.72 -7.53 18.70
C TYR A 454 18.31 -8.08 17.39
N THR A 455 19.21 -9.06 17.49
CA THR A 455 19.83 -9.73 16.34
C THR A 455 18.79 -10.38 15.43
N ALA A 456 17.79 -11.07 15.99
CA ALA A 456 16.71 -11.68 15.22
C ALA A 456 15.83 -10.65 14.48
N LEU A 457 15.56 -9.49 15.09
CA LEU A 457 14.83 -8.39 14.46
C LEU A 457 15.63 -7.76 13.31
N ILE A 458 16.94 -7.53 13.48
CA ILE A 458 17.83 -7.07 12.40
C ILE A 458 17.85 -8.09 11.24
N ASN A 459 17.98 -9.39 11.54
CA ASN A 459 17.97 -10.47 10.54
C ASN A 459 16.62 -10.61 9.83
N ALA A 460 15.50 -10.35 10.53
CA ALA A 460 14.17 -10.24 9.94
C ALA A 460 13.99 -8.95 9.11
N GLY A 461 14.99 -8.06 9.07
CA GLY A 461 15.00 -6.83 8.29
C GLY A 461 14.27 -5.66 8.95
N VAL A 462 14.25 -5.59 10.27
CA VAL A 462 13.84 -4.38 11.02
C VAL A 462 15.08 -3.50 11.21
N SER A 463 14.97 -2.18 11.01
CA SER A 463 16.14 -1.30 11.16
C SER A 463 16.44 -0.98 12.63
N ALA A 464 17.70 -0.72 12.95
CA ALA A 464 18.11 -0.28 14.30
C ALA A 464 17.32 0.95 14.79
N THR A 465 17.02 1.89 13.88
CA THR A 465 16.18 3.06 14.14
C THR A 465 14.73 2.69 14.47
N THR A 466 14.15 1.68 13.80
CA THR A 466 12.83 1.16 14.18
C THR A 466 12.87 0.50 15.55
N ILE A 467 13.92 -0.28 15.87
CA ILE A 467 14.06 -0.95 17.16
C ILE A 467 14.21 0.07 18.30
N SER A 468 15.02 1.11 18.14
CA SER A 468 15.22 2.17 19.14
C SER A 468 14.01 3.11 19.29
N ALA A 469 13.18 3.24 18.25
CA ALA A 469 11.91 3.96 18.34
C ALA A 469 10.85 3.24 19.19
N GLY A 470 11.00 1.93 19.46
CA GLY A 470 10.10 1.14 20.31
C GLY A 470 10.28 1.38 21.81
N THR A 471 10.15 2.64 22.24
CA THR A 471 10.21 3.06 23.64
C THR A 471 8.90 2.74 24.37
N ALA A 472 8.92 2.64 25.70
CA ALA A 472 7.71 2.43 26.50
C ALA A 472 6.63 3.49 26.25
N ALA A 473 7.02 4.75 26.04
CA ALA A 473 6.10 5.84 25.72
C ALA A 473 5.47 5.67 24.33
N ASN A 474 6.27 5.33 23.32
CA ASN A 474 5.78 5.14 21.94
C ASN A 474 4.88 3.92 21.81
N ILE A 475 5.20 2.84 22.54
CA ILE A 475 4.37 1.63 22.63
C ILE A 475 3.03 1.96 23.29
N LYS A 476 3.03 2.70 24.41
CA LYS A 476 1.80 3.13 25.06
C LYS A 476 0.96 4.02 24.14
N ALA A 477 1.57 4.95 23.44
CA ALA A 477 0.87 5.83 22.49
C ALA A 477 0.25 5.05 21.30
N CYS A 478 0.96 4.07 20.75
CA CYS A 478 0.54 3.37 19.53
C CYS A 478 -0.30 2.10 19.76
N PHE A 479 -0.20 1.47 20.92
CA PHE A 479 -0.86 0.20 21.24
C PHE A 479 -1.68 0.23 22.53
N GLY A 480 -1.65 1.33 23.31
CA GLY A 480 -2.24 1.36 24.65
C GLY A 480 -1.57 0.42 25.68
N LEU A 481 -0.47 -0.25 25.29
CA LEU A 481 0.20 -1.28 26.09
C LEU A 481 1.26 -0.68 27.02
N THR A 482 1.34 -1.21 28.23
CA THR A 482 2.44 -0.97 29.18
C THR A 482 3.10 -2.28 29.57
N PHE A 483 4.42 -2.27 29.73
CA PHE A 483 5.17 -3.39 30.30
C PHE A 483 5.38 -3.11 31.80
N PRO A 484 5.27 -4.11 32.70
CA PRO A 484 5.48 -3.89 34.12
C PRO A 484 6.89 -3.37 34.42
N THR A 485 6.99 -2.38 35.32
CA THR A 485 8.28 -1.82 35.76
C THR A 485 9.10 -2.88 36.49
N GLY A 486 10.35 -3.10 36.06
CA GLY A 486 11.16 -4.22 36.55
C GLY A 486 10.67 -5.60 36.08
N GLY A 487 9.71 -5.64 35.15
CA GLY A 487 9.23 -6.86 34.52
C GLY A 487 10.37 -7.63 33.86
N ALA A 488 10.45 -8.92 34.16
CA ALA A 488 11.47 -9.79 33.61
C ALA A 488 10.95 -10.52 32.36
N ALA A 489 11.87 -11.15 31.63
CA ALA A 489 11.59 -11.79 30.34
C ALA A 489 10.41 -12.77 30.41
N GLY A 490 9.38 -12.48 29.62
CA GLY A 490 8.11 -13.19 29.55
C GLY A 490 6.94 -12.48 30.22
N SER A 491 7.16 -11.43 31.02
CA SER A 491 6.08 -10.72 31.73
C SER A 491 4.96 -10.28 30.77
N PRO A 492 3.68 -10.34 31.19
CA PRO A 492 2.59 -9.90 30.33
C PRO A 492 2.63 -8.39 30.13
N TRP A 493 2.25 -7.94 28.93
CA TRP A 493 1.87 -6.55 28.69
C TRP A 493 0.50 -6.29 29.31
N THR A 494 0.21 -5.06 29.68
CA THR A 494 -1.12 -4.64 30.15
C THR A 494 -1.71 -3.63 29.18
N TYR A 495 -2.93 -3.87 28.67
CA TYR A 495 -3.66 -2.88 27.90
C TYR A 495 -4.31 -1.87 28.85
N THR A 496 -3.94 -0.59 28.70
CA THR A 496 -4.30 0.51 29.60
C THR A 496 -5.07 1.63 28.91
N ASN A 497 -5.29 1.55 27.59
CA ASN A 497 -5.49 2.68 26.68
C ASN A 497 -4.30 3.68 26.72
N PRO A 498 -4.02 4.45 25.64
CA PRO A 498 -2.89 5.38 25.60
C PRO A 498 -2.88 6.42 26.75
N THR A 499 -4.05 6.84 27.20
CA THR A 499 -4.24 7.85 28.27
C THR A 499 -4.49 7.25 29.66
N GLY A 500 -4.80 5.96 29.79
CA GLY A 500 -5.12 5.35 31.08
C GLY A 500 -3.88 4.99 31.91
N THR A 501 -4.06 4.80 33.22
CA THR A 501 -2.98 4.49 34.18
C THR A 501 -3.10 3.09 34.79
N SER A 502 -4.19 2.40 34.53
CA SER A 502 -4.52 1.05 35.00
C SER A 502 -5.02 0.19 33.84
N ALA A 503 -5.14 -1.13 34.06
CA ALA A 503 -5.69 -2.04 33.07
C ALA A 503 -7.11 -1.60 32.64
N ALA A 504 -7.34 -1.52 31.33
CA ALA A 504 -8.62 -1.09 30.77
C ALA A 504 -9.64 -2.23 30.77
N SER A 505 -10.92 -1.87 30.91
CA SER A 505 -12.09 -2.77 30.80
C SER A 505 -12.85 -2.64 29.47
N ALA A 506 -12.42 -1.72 28.60
CA ALA A 506 -12.96 -1.53 27.26
C ALA A 506 -11.92 -0.87 26.35
N ILE A 507 -12.00 -1.16 25.04
CA ILE A 507 -11.28 -0.48 23.96
C ILE A 507 -12.14 0.70 23.50
N MET A 508 -11.58 1.91 23.37
CA MET A 508 -12.37 3.09 22.99
C MET A 508 -12.81 3.02 21.52
N ARG A 509 -14.01 3.53 21.22
CA ARG A 509 -14.44 3.77 19.84
C ARG A 509 -13.79 5.05 19.29
N LEU A 510 -13.71 5.18 17.97
CA LEU A 510 -13.06 6.33 17.33
C LEU A 510 -13.69 7.69 17.68
N ASP A 511 -14.99 7.76 18.01
CA ASP A 511 -15.63 8.99 18.51
C ASP A 511 -15.12 9.39 19.90
N GLN A 512 -14.90 8.41 20.77
CA GLN A 512 -14.34 8.63 22.11
C GLN A 512 -12.85 9.00 22.03
N VAL A 513 -12.12 8.43 21.05
CA VAL A 513 -10.72 8.78 20.78
C VAL A 513 -10.58 10.22 20.29
N ALA A 514 -11.44 10.67 19.37
CA ALA A 514 -11.49 12.07 18.93
C ALA A 514 -11.76 13.01 20.11
N GLY A 515 -12.72 12.67 20.97
CA GLY A 515 -13.00 13.40 22.21
C GLY A 515 -11.80 13.46 23.17
N ALA A 516 -11.00 12.39 23.23
CA ALA A 516 -9.77 12.30 24.01
C ALA A 516 -8.55 13.02 23.38
N ALA A 517 -8.72 13.70 22.24
CA ALA A 517 -7.70 14.53 21.58
C ALA A 517 -6.36 13.80 21.34
N ARG A 518 -6.41 12.64 20.67
CA ARG A 518 -5.23 11.86 20.29
C ARG A 518 -5.47 10.99 19.06
N GLU A 519 -4.41 10.36 18.56
CA GLU A 519 -4.54 9.30 17.55
C GLU A 519 -5.10 8.01 18.17
N PRO A 520 -5.84 7.19 17.38
CA PRO A 520 -6.24 5.84 17.80
C PRO A 520 -5.07 4.89 17.91
N ASP A 521 -5.13 3.99 18.90
CA ASP A 521 -4.20 2.88 19.05
C ASP A 521 -4.54 1.70 18.13
N PHE A 522 -3.61 0.76 18.00
CA PHE A 522 -3.75 -0.44 17.18
C PHE A 522 -5.04 -1.25 17.44
N PHE A 523 -5.43 -1.45 18.71
CA PHE A 523 -6.62 -2.21 19.09
C PHE A 523 -7.91 -1.42 18.87
N GLU A 524 -7.86 -0.08 19.00
CA GLU A 524 -8.98 0.80 18.66
C GLU A 524 -9.27 0.80 17.16
N LEU A 525 -8.23 0.79 16.32
CA LEU A 525 -8.34 0.59 14.86
C LEU A 525 -8.81 -0.82 14.50
N LEU A 526 -8.34 -1.85 15.22
CA LEU A 526 -8.76 -3.24 15.03
C LEU A 526 -10.25 -3.42 15.38
N GLN A 527 -10.71 -2.82 16.48
CA GLN A 527 -12.13 -2.77 16.86
C GLN A 527 -12.97 -2.08 15.79
N ALA A 528 -12.50 -0.95 15.26
CA ALA A 528 -13.21 -0.21 14.22
C ALA A 528 -13.32 -1.00 12.89
N GLY A 529 -12.34 -1.86 12.58
CA GLY A 529 -12.33 -2.70 11.38
C GLY A 529 -13.14 -3.99 11.44
N ILE A 530 -13.39 -4.56 12.63
CA ILE A 530 -14.13 -5.84 12.79
C ILE A 530 -15.60 -5.57 13.13
N LEU A 531 -16.52 -6.00 12.26
CA LEU A 531 -17.96 -5.74 12.41
C LEU A 531 -18.51 -6.23 13.76
N SER A 532 -19.12 -5.31 14.51
CA SER A 532 -19.78 -5.58 15.80
C SER A 532 -20.77 -6.74 15.69
N GLY A 533 -20.78 -7.64 16.67
CA GLY A 533 -21.59 -8.88 16.63
C GLY A 533 -20.95 -10.06 15.87
N SER A 534 -19.82 -9.86 15.19
CA SER A 534 -18.98 -10.94 14.64
C SER A 534 -18.07 -11.60 15.68
N LEU A 535 -17.99 -11.02 16.88
CA LEU A 535 -17.22 -11.48 18.04
C LEU A 535 -18.14 -11.54 19.27
N GLY A 536 -17.73 -12.24 20.33
CA GLY A 536 -18.49 -12.27 21.59
C GLY A 536 -19.75 -13.13 21.55
N GLN A 537 -19.78 -14.19 20.73
CA GLN A 537 -20.93 -15.11 20.65
C GLN A 537 -20.87 -16.17 21.76
N ASN A 538 -21.96 -16.32 22.51
CA ASN A 538 -22.18 -17.41 23.45
C ASN A 538 -23.10 -18.50 22.87
N THR A 539 -23.32 -19.57 23.62
CA THR A 539 -24.15 -20.74 23.23
C THR A 539 -25.67 -20.49 23.22
N ALA A 540 -26.11 -19.29 22.82
CA ALA A 540 -27.53 -18.95 22.74
C ALA A 540 -28.29 -19.85 21.72
N PRO A 541 -29.53 -20.28 22.03
CA PRO A 541 -30.31 -21.12 21.12
C PRO A 541 -30.77 -20.37 19.85
N PRO A 542 -31.19 -21.10 18.79
CA PRO A 542 -31.51 -20.52 17.49
C PRO A 542 -32.64 -19.46 17.51
N PRO A 543 -32.69 -18.55 16.51
CA PRO A 543 -33.74 -17.54 16.41
C PRO A 543 -35.13 -18.17 16.30
N GLY A 544 -36.05 -17.81 17.20
CA GLY A 544 -37.45 -18.26 17.20
C GLY A 544 -38.00 -18.57 18.58
N ASN A 545 -37.16 -18.97 19.54
CA ASN A 545 -37.59 -19.21 20.92
C ASN A 545 -37.51 -17.93 21.76
N SER A 546 -38.65 -17.23 21.88
CA SER A 546 -38.84 -16.11 22.83
C SER A 546 -38.87 -16.61 24.28
N GLY A 547 -37.71 -17.01 24.81
CA GLY A 547 -37.62 -17.77 26.06
C GLY A 547 -36.31 -17.64 26.82
N GLY A 548 -35.79 -16.41 26.94
CA GLY A 548 -34.66 -16.07 27.81
C GLY A 548 -33.28 -16.51 27.29
N GLY A 549 -32.30 -15.60 27.39
CA GLY A 549 -30.91 -16.05 27.51
C GLY A 549 -30.76 -16.88 28.79
N THR A 550 -29.77 -17.78 28.84
CA THR A 550 -29.55 -18.69 29.96
C THR A 550 -29.14 -17.92 31.23
N THR A 551 -30.12 -17.41 31.97
CA THR A 551 -29.97 -16.87 33.32
C THR A 551 -29.69 -18.04 34.26
N GLY A 552 -28.42 -18.47 34.30
CA GLY A 552 -27.98 -19.64 35.05
C GLY A 552 -27.13 -20.58 34.20
N GLY A 553 -25.90 -20.16 33.92
CA GLY A 553 -24.95 -20.92 33.12
C GLY A 553 -23.54 -20.34 33.20
N ASN A 554 -23.02 -20.09 34.40
CA ASN A 554 -21.65 -19.58 34.63
C ASN A 554 -20.59 -20.67 34.36
N VAL A 555 -20.64 -21.31 33.20
CA VAL A 555 -19.58 -22.20 32.73
C VAL A 555 -18.46 -21.34 32.14
N PHE A 556 -17.23 -21.60 32.57
CA PHE A 556 -16.04 -20.86 32.15
C PHE A 556 -15.92 -20.57 30.63
N PRO A 557 -16.24 -21.50 29.69
CA PRO A 557 -16.20 -21.19 28.26
C PRO A 557 -17.15 -20.05 27.84
N ASP A 558 -18.42 -20.03 28.25
CA ASP A 558 -19.40 -19.02 27.80
C ASP A 558 -19.01 -17.58 28.21
N VAL A 559 -18.37 -17.44 29.37
CA VAL A 559 -17.92 -16.14 29.89
C VAL A 559 -16.77 -15.58 29.06
N HIS A 560 -15.84 -16.43 28.61
CA HIS A 560 -14.75 -16.00 27.72
C HIS A 560 -15.23 -15.83 26.27
N MET A 561 -16.07 -16.74 25.76
CA MET A 561 -16.63 -16.70 24.41
C MET A 561 -17.54 -15.49 24.15
N SER A 562 -18.21 -14.97 25.18
CA SER A 562 -19.02 -13.74 25.09
C SER A 562 -18.20 -12.43 25.10
N SER A 563 -16.88 -12.49 25.36
CA SER A 563 -16.07 -11.28 25.51
C SER A 563 -15.46 -10.78 24.21
N THR A 564 -16.09 -9.75 23.62
CA THR A 564 -15.58 -9.05 22.43
C THR A 564 -14.17 -8.47 22.64
N MET A 565 -13.90 -7.87 23.80
CA MET A 565 -12.59 -7.31 24.14
C MET A 565 -11.51 -8.39 24.20
N GLN A 566 -11.80 -9.57 24.76
CA GLN A 566 -10.86 -10.68 24.77
C GLN A 566 -10.54 -11.15 23.35
N HIS A 567 -11.56 -11.30 22.50
CA HIS A 567 -11.37 -11.72 21.12
C HIS A 567 -10.52 -10.70 20.34
N LEU A 568 -10.79 -9.39 20.51
CA LEU A 568 -10.01 -8.31 19.90
C LEU A 568 -8.54 -8.32 20.34
N LEU A 569 -8.28 -8.42 21.65
CA LEU A 569 -6.92 -8.47 22.19
C LEU A 569 -6.18 -9.75 21.77
N THR A 570 -6.86 -10.89 21.70
CA THR A 570 -6.29 -12.15 21.19
C THR A 570 -5.94 -12.04 19.70
N ILE A 571 -6.82 -11.49 18.87
CA ILE A 571 -6.52 -11.25 17.44
C ILE A 571 -5.30 -10.34 17.29
N GLY A 572 -5.24 -9.24 18.05
CA GLY A 572 -4.09 -8.35 18.04
C GLY A 572 -2.80 -9.00 18.54
N ALA A 573 -2.86 -9.84 19.58
CA ALA A 573 -1.72 -10.62 20.07
C ALA A 573 -1.23 -11.64 19.01
N CYS A 574 -2.13 -12.30 18.28
CA CYS A 574 -1.77 -13.16 17.15
C CYS A 574 -1.09 -12.38 16.01
N ILE A 575 -1.54 -11.15 15.71
CA ILE A 575 -0.91 -10.29 14.69
C ILE A 575 0.51 -9.88 15.12
N ILE A 576 0.72 -9.56 16.40
CA ILE A 576 2.05 -9.29 16.98
C ILE A 576 2.93 -10.54 16.87
N ASP A 577 2.41 -11.70 17.29
CA ASP A 577 3.15 -12.97 17.28
C ASP A 577 3.55 -13.45 15.88
N GLN A 578 2.75 -13.14 14.87
CA GLN A 578 3.08 -13.42 13.47
C GLN A 578 4.19 -12.52 12.92
N ALA A 579 4.45 -11.37 13.55
CA ALA A 579 5.48 -10.41 13.17
C ALA A 579 6.77 -10.52 14.01
N SER A 580 6.70 -11.00 15.25
CA SER A 580 7.89 -11.14 16.11
C SER A 580 8.66 -12.44 15.83
N PRO A 581 10.01 -12.39 15.72
CA PRO A 581 10.85 -13.52 15.26
C PRO A 581 11.12 -14.58 16.35
N GLU A 582 10.38 -14.54 17.45
CA GLU A 582 10.61 -15.36 18.65
C GLU A 582 9.44 -16.34 18.91
N SER A 583 9.59 -17.23 19.89
CA SER A 583 8.71 -18.40 20.08
C SER A 583 7.89 -18.36 21.39
N ILE A 584 7.76 -17.21 22.05
CA ILE A 584 6.98 -17.01 23.26
C ILE A 584 5.71 -16.23 22.89
N PRO A 585 4.50 -16.77 23.11
CA PRO A 585 3.28 -16.06 22.75
C PRO A 585 3.13 -14.72 23.48
N THR A 586 2.69 -13.69 22.75
CA THR A 586 2.36 -12.37 23.32
C THR A 586 1.21 -12.52 24.30
N ARG A 587 1.39 -11.98 25.51
CA ARG A 587 0.39 -12.01 26.59
C ARG A 587 -0.05 -10.59 26.92
N ILE A 588 -1.35 -10.34 26.85
CA ILE A 588 -1.95 -9.02 27.10
C ILE A 588 -3.00 -9.12 28.20
N GLN A 589 -2.73 -8.48 29.34
CA GLN A 589 -3.63 -8.36 30.48
C GLN A 589 -4.59 -7.17 30.33
N PHE A 590 -5.82 -7.38 30.77
CA PHE A 590 -6.89 -6.39 30.78
C PHE A 590 -7.91 -6.73 31.88
N ILE A 591 -8.86 -5.84 32.13
CA ILE A 591 -9.96 -6.10 33.08
C ILE A 591 -11.13 -6.75 32.33
N GLY A 592 -11.40 -8.01 32.65
CA GLY A 592 -12.55 -8.74 32.16
C GLY A 592 -13.79 -8.63 33.05
N ALA A 593 -14.70 -9.58 32.94
CA ALA A 593 -15.93 -9.59 33.73
C ALA A 593 -15.65 -9.65 35.25
N ASN A 594 -16.53 -9.00 36.02
CA ASN A 594 -16.45 -8.89 37.49
C ASN A 594 -15.14 -8.25 38.00
N ASN A 595 -14.55 -7.34 37.21
CA ASN A 595 -13.31 -6.62 37.54
C ASN A 595 -12.07 -7.53 37.73
N ASN A 596 -12.09 -8.74 37.18
CA ASN A 596 -10.98 -9.69 37.25
C ASN A 596 -9.95 -9.44 36.14
N THR A 597 -8.66 -9.57 36.44
CA THR A 597 -7.60 -9.53 35.43
C THR A 597 -7.68 -10.77 34.53
N TRP A 598 -7.96 -10.57 33.24
CA TRP A 598 -7.93 -11.60 32.21
C TRP A 598 -6.67 -11.44 31.37
N THR A 599 -6.26 -12.51 30.67
CA THR A 599 -5.11 -12.49 29.75
C THR A 599 -5.53 -12.99 28.38
N ALA A 600 -5.34 -12.17 27.36
CA ALA A 600 -5.37 -12.58 25.96
C ALA A 600 -3.99 -13.14 25.57
N TYR A 601 -4.00 -14.20 24.77
CA TYR A 601 -2.80 -14.91 24.33
C TYR A 601 -2.75 -14.91 22.80
N GLY A 602 -1.59 -14.60 22.23
CA GLY A 602 -1.34 -14.79 20.81
C GLY A 602 -1.04 -16.26 20.46
N VAL A 603 -0.79 -16.51 19.17
CA VAL A 603 -0.55 -17.83 18.59
C VAL A 603 0.80 -17.83 17.88
N LYS A 604 1.63 -18.82 18.22
CA LYS A 604 2.97 -19.09 17.71
C LYS A 604 3.00 -20.45 17.02
N ASN A 605 4.08 -20.72 16.29
CA ASN A 605 4.35 -22.01 15.69
C ASN A 605 4.85 -23.04 16.73
N LEU A 606 3.95 -23.45 17.63
CA LEU A 606 4.19 -24.34 18.77
C LEU A 606 3.18 -25.51 18.77
N PRO A 607 3.47 -26.63 19.45
CA PRO A 607 2.46 -27.63 19.79
C PRO A 607 1.47 -27.10 20.82
N TYR A 608 0.18 -27.16 20.50
CA TYR A 608 -0.94 -26.79 21.38
C TYR A 608 -1.60 -28.01 21.99
N ILE A 609 -2.13 -27.87 23.21
CA ILE A 609 -3.08 -28.85 23.76
C ILE A 609 -4.38 -28.71 22.98
N THR A 610 -4.67 -29.65 22.09
CA THR A 610 -5.92 -29.66 21.30
C THR A 610 -7.03 -30.42 21.97
N GLN A 611 -6.70 -31.46 22.76
CA GLN A 611 -7.67 -32.27 23.49
C GLN A 611 -7.12 -32.68 24.85
N LEU A 612 -8.02 -32.80 25.82
CA LEU A 612 -7.77 -33.28 27.18
C LEU A 612 -8.74 -34.43 27.45
N TYR A 613 -8.19 -35.63 27.70
CA TYR A 613 -8.97 -36.82 28.04
C TYR A 613 -8.80 -37.15 29.53
N PRO A 614 -9.81 -36.85 30.38
CA PRO A 614 -9.84 -37.37 31.74
C PRO A 614 -10.21 -38.86 31.71
N ILE A 615 -9.30 -39.72 32.17
CA ILE A 615 -9.57 -41.15 32.38
C ILE A 615 -9.54 -41.41 33.87
N ALA A 616 -10.62 -41.97 34.42
CA ALA A 616 -10.79 -42.12 35.86
C ALA A 616 -11.10 -43.59 36.23
N GLY A 617 -10.61 -44.03 37.40
CA GLY A 617 -10.78 -45.40 37.87
C GLY A 617 -10.09 -45.66 39.21
N THR A 618 -9.92 -46.94 39.56
CA THR A 618 -9.15 -47.35 40.75
C THR A 618 -7.67 -46.99 40.61
N SER A 619 -7.09 -46.46 41.68
CA SER A 619 -5.67 -46.08 41.70
C SER A 619 -4.77 -47.32 41.69
N PRO A 620 -3.78 -47.41 40.78
CA PRO A 620 -2.83 -48.53 40.77
C PRO A 620 -1.85 -48.47 41.96
N ASN A 621 -1.77 -47.34 42.66
CA ASN A 621 -0.97 -47.20 43.88
C ASN A 621 -1.72 -47.64 45.14
N ASP A 622 -3.06 -47.71 45.09
CA ASP A 622 -3.92 -48.08 46.21
C ASP A 622 -5.33 -48.41 45.69
N SER A 623 -5.69 -49.70 45.69
CA SER A 623 -6.97 -50.18 45.16
C SER A 623 -8.21 -49.68 45.92
N SER A 624 -8.03 -49.09 47.11
CA SER A 624 -9.11 -48.43 47.87
C SER A 624 -9.37 -46.96 47.44
N LYS A 625 -8.52 -46.39 46.59
CA LYS A 625 -8.57 -44.98 46.17
C LYS A 625 -8.97 -44.82 44.71
N TRP A 626 -9.60 -43.70 44.42
CA TRP A 626 -9.91 -43.25 43.06
C TRP A 626 -8.75 -42.40 42.50
N ALA A 627 -8.43 -42.58 41.23
CA ALA A 627 -7.45 -41.78 40.50
C ALA A 627 -8.07 -41.21 39.21
N THR A 628 -7.66 -40.00 38.84
CA THR A 628 -8.01 -39.38 37.54
C THR A 628 -6.72 -39.00 36.83
N TYR A 629 -6.53 -39.58 35.65
CA TYR A 629 -5.44 -39.30 34.74
C TYR A 629 -5.88 -38.27 33.71
N LEU A 630 -5.00 -37.32 33.40
CA LEU A 630 -5.20 -36.35 32.35
C LEU A 630 -4.27 -36.70 31.18
N LEU A 631 -4.83 -37.18 30.07
CA LEU A 631 -4.08 -37.40 28.84
C LEU A 631 -4.23 -36.17 27.94
N PHE A 632 -3.11 -35.62 27.48
CA PHE A 632 -3.07 -34.43 26.64
C PHE A 632 -2.75 -34.83 25.20
N GLN A 633 -3.57 -34.43 24.23
CA GLN A 633 -3.19 -34.45 22.83
C GLN A 633 -2.47 -33.14 22.50
N LEU A 634 -1.27 -33.24 21.94
CA LEU A 634 -0.53 -32.09 21.40
C LEU A 634 -0.58 -32.09 19.88
N TRP A 635 -0.88 -30.94 19.27
CA TRP A 635 -0.82 -30.72 17.83
C TRP A 635 -0.32 -29.30 17.53
N ASN A 636 0.72 -29.18 16.70
CA ASN A 636 1.11 -27.92 16.07
C ASN A 636 0.35 -27.73 14.73
N PRO A 637 -0.63 -26.79 14.62
CA PRO A 637 -1.40 -26.58 13.40
C PRO A 637 -0.58 -25.98 12.24
N HIS A 638 0.60 -25.43 12.52
CA HIS A 638 1.44 -24.76 11.52
C HIS A 638 2.45 -25.69 10.83
N GLN A 639 2.63 -26.93 11.33
CA GLN A 639 3.44 -28.05 10.78
C GLN A 639 4.94 -27.80 10.50
N ASN A 640 5.40 -26.55 10.43
CA ASN A 640 6.77 -26.16 10.08
C ASN A 640 7.63 -25.95 11.34
N ILE A 641 8.06 -27.02 12.02
CA ILE A 641 8.86 -26.91 13.26
C ILE A 641 10.16 -26.12 12.98
N PRO A 642 10.40 -24.95 13.61
CA PRO A 642 11.63 -24.19 13.43
C PRO A 642 12.84 -24.97 13.94
N THR A 643 13.95 -24.93 13.20
CA THR A 643 15.19 -25.66 13.54
C THR A 643 16.04 -25.00 14.64
N THR A 644 15.62 -23.84 15.15
CA THR A 644 16.40 -23.00 16.08
C THR A 644 15.63 -22.66 17.36
N TYR A 645 16.03 -23.32 18.47
CA TYR A 645 15.64 -23.05 19.87
C TYR A 645 14.22 -23.51 20.31
N PRO A 646 14.04 -23.93 21.58
CA PRO A 646 14.11 -25.35 21.94
C PRO A 646 12.76 -26.08 21.89
N VAL A 647 12.79 -27.34 21.45
CA VAL A 647 11.64 -28.27 21.30
C VAL A 647 11.08 -28.85 22.61
N SER A 648 11.55 -28.41 23.77
CA SER A 648 11.13 -28.94 25.09
C SER A 648 9.87 -28.25 25.62
N VAL A 649 8.69 -28.74 25.25
CA VAL A 649 7.40 -28.27 25.82
C VAL A 649 7.27 -28.77 27.27
N ARG A 650 6.95 -27.86 28.21
CA ARG A 650 6.64 -28.20 29.60
C ARG A 650 5.14 -28.08 29.86
N LEU A 651 4.51 -29.16 30.31
CA LEU A 651 3.15 -29.10 30.87
C LEU A 651 3.22 -28.53 32.29
N ARG A 652 2.57 -27.39 32.51
CA ARG A 652 2.40 -26.75 33.82
C ARG A 652 0.91 -26.65 34.13
N VAL A 653 0.51 -27.07 35.32
CA VAL A 653 -0.87 -27.01 35.81
C VAL A 653 -0.93 -25.92 36.88
N ASP A 654 -1.45 -24.75 36.52
CA ASP A 654 -1.70 -23.64 37.45
C ASP A 654 -3.16 -23.68 37.91
N GLY A 655 -3.40 -24.28 39.08
CA GLY A 655 -4.73 -24.34 39.70
C GLY A 655 -4.96 -25.61 40.52
N ALA A 656 -6.19 -25.78 40.99
CA ALA A 656 -6.67 -27.00 41.64
C ALA A 656 -7.66 -27.74 40.73
N ILE A 657 -7.57 -29.06 40.68
CA ILE A 657 -8.58 -29.90 40.01
C ILE A 657 -9.74 -30.08 40.98
N GLY A 658 -10.85 -29.37 40.74
CA GLY A 658 -12.09 -29.59 41.47
C GLY A 658 -12.81 -30.83 40.95
N LEU A 659 -13.02 -31.84 41.80
CA LEU A 659 -13.92 -32.96 41.50
C LEU A 659 -15.36 -32.51 41.76
N PHE A 660 -16.19 -32.51 40.71
CA PHE A 660 -17.58 -32.09 40.79
C PHE A 660 -18.48 -33.29 41.09
N THR A 661 -19.01 -33.38 42.32
CA THR A 661 -19.90 -34.47 42.75
C THR A 661 -21.33 -33.97 42.93
N GLY A 662 -22.00 -33.65 41.82
CA GLY A 662 -23.41 -33.25 41.81
C GLY A 662 -23.89 -32.85 40.41
N GLY A 663 -25.19 -32.95 40.17
CA GLY A 663 -25.84 -32.46 38.95
C GLY A 663 -26.90 -31.41 39.28
N ASN A 664 -27.17 -30.49 38.34
CA ASN A 664 -28.24 -29.49 38.35
C ASN A 664 -28.50 -28.74 39.67
N GLY A 665 -27.82 -27.59 39.84
CA GLY A 665 -28.34 -26.47 40.64
C GLY A 665 -27.88 -26.37 42.10
N GLN A 666 -26.90 -27.16 42.55
CA GLN A 666 -26.35 -27.06 43.91
C GLN A 666 -25.08 -26.18 43.98
N THR A 667 -24.97 -25.41 45.06
CA THR A 667 -23.85 -24.48 45.31
C THR A 667 -22.64 -25.18 45.91
N TRP A 668 -21.45 -24.72 45.52
CA TRP A 668 -20.16 -25.18 46.05
C TRP A 668 -20.06 -24.99 47.58
N SER A 669 -19.88 -26.07 48.33
CA SER A 669 -19.69 -26.05 49.80
C SER A 669 -18.52 -26.91 50.32
N GLY A 670 -17.81 -27.61 49.43
CA GLY A 670 -16.65 -28.42 49.79
C GLY A 670 -15.33 -27.66 49.66
N THR A 671 -14.42 -27.81 50.63
CA THR A 671 -13.02 -27.44 50.45
C THR A 671 -12.43 -28.30 49.32
N PRO A 672 -11.78 -27.72 48.28
CA PRO A 672 -11.27 -28.51 47.16
C PRO A 672 -10.26 -29.56 47.65
N GLN A 673 -10.46 -30.83 47.26
CA GLN A 673 -9.54 -31.89 47.62
C GLN A 673 -8.22 -31.79 46.84
N LEU A 674 -7.14 -32.23 47.49
CA LEU A 674 -5.79 -31.72 47.23
C LEU A 674 -5.06 -32.35 46.03
N ILE A 675 -4.38 -31.46 45.28
CA ILE A 675 -2.99 -31.57 44.79
C ILE A 675 -2.62 -32.77 43.91
N ALA A 676 -2.13 -32.45 42.70
CA ALA A 676 -1.25 -33.32 41.93
C ALA A 676 0.07 -33.53 42.71
N ASN A 677 0.22 -34.67 43.38
CA ASN A 677 1.35 -34.95 44.26
C ASN A 677 2.69 -34.92 43.51
N GLY A 678 3.75 -34.29 44.06
CA GLY A 678 4.17 -34.41 45.46
C GLY A 678 3.99 -33.18 46.36
N SER A 679 2.81 -33.06 46.98
CA SER A 679 2.64 -32.45 48.31
C SER A 679 2.61 -30.92 48.49
N ASN A 680 2.54 -30.08 47.45
CA ASN A 680 2.17 -28.64 47.62
C ASN A 680 1.74 -27.96 46.31
N ALA A 681 1.04 -26.83 46.40
CA ALA A 681 0.67 -26.01 45.24
C ALA A 681 1.89 -25.36 44.55
N GLY A 682 1.80 -25.12 43.24
CA GLY A 682 2.86 -24.44 42.45
C GLY A 682 3.92 -25.36 41.83
N GLN A 683 3.58 -26.62 41.52
CA GLN A 683 4.52 -27.59 40.96
C GLN A 683 4.51 -27.61 39.43
N SER A 684 5.69 -27.82 38.82
CA SER A 684 5.84 -27.99 37.37
C SER A 684 6.62 -29.26 37.09
N VAL A 685 6.10 -30.12 36.22
CA VAL A 685 6.77 -31.37 35.84
C VAL A 685 7.64 -31.12 34.62
N THR A 686 8.96 -31.32 34.74
CA THR A 686 9.87 -31.28 33.59
C THR A 686 9.96 -32.69 32.99
N LEU A 687 9.54 -32.83 31.73
CA LEU A 687 9.68 -34.07 30.97
C LEU A 687 11.15 -34.26 30.57
N ASN A 688 11.65 -35.49 30.73
CA ASN A 688 13.02 -35.84 30.32
C ASN A 688 13.13 -35.82 28.78
N SER A 689 14.16 -35.15 28.25
CA SER A 689 14.35 -34.93 26.81
C SER A 689 14.69 -36.19 26.01
N THR A 690 14.98 -37.31 26.68
CA THR A 690 15.29 -38.60 26.04
C THR A 690 14.08 -39.50 25.77
N VAL A 691 12.86 -39.12 26.19
CA VAL A 691 11.66 -39.95 26.06
C VAL A 691 10.81 -39.52 24.85
N SER A 692 10.93 -40.23 23.73
CA SER A 692 10.01 -40.11 22.60
C SER A 692 8.83 -41.07 22.80
N PHE A 693 7.62 -40.52 22.92
CA PHE A 693 6.39 -41.31 23.02
C PHE A 693 5.80 -41.55 21.63
N SER A 694 6.15 -42.68 21.01
CA SER A 694 5.56 -43.14 19.74
C SER A 694 4.13 -43.70 19.89
N ALA A 695 3.68 -43.91 21.13
CA ALA A 695 2.31 -44.26 21.50
C ALA A 695 1.95 -43.63 22.86
N PRO A 696 0.65 -43.40 23.16
CA PRO A 696 0.22 -42.85 24.45
C PRO A 696 0.70 -43.71 25.62
N ASN A 697 1.33 -43.10 26.62
CA ASN A 697 1.88 -43.81 27.76
C ASN A 697 1.72 -42.97 29.04
N ALA A 698 1.59 -43.63 30.19
CA ALA A 698 1.41 -42.94 31.47
C ALA A 698 2.71 -42.28 31.92
N LEU A 699 2.66 -41.00 32.27
CA LEU A 699 3.82 -40.30 32.85
C LEU A 699 4.06 -40.78 34.28
N THR A 700 5.21 -41.38 34.51
CA THR A 700 5.68 -41.88 35.82
C THR A 700 6.85 -41.03 36.33
N SER A 701 7.23 -41.21 37.60
CA SER A 701 8.32 -40.44 38.22
C SER A 701 9.67 -40.57 37.50
N THR A 702 9.93 -41.69 36.82
CA THR A 702 11.15 -41.91 36.01
C THR A 702 11.16 -41.13 34.69
N ASN A 703 10.00 -40.62 34.23
CA ASN A 703 9.91 -39.73 33.07
C ASN A 703 10.22 -38.26 33.42
N THR A 704 10.52 -37.97 34.69
CA THR A 704 10.67 -36.61 35.24
C THR A 704 12.03 -36.44 35.89
N THR A 705 12.67 -35.29 35.68
CA THR A 705 13.91 -34.93 36.39
C THR A 705 13.62 -33.88 37.46
N ASN A 706 13.74 -34.32 38.72
CA ASN A 706 13.66 -33.53 39.95
C ASN A 706 12.33 -32.82 40.23
N ALA A 707 11.65 -33.23 41.32
CA ALA A 707 10.61 -32.43 41.96
C ALA A 707 11.24 -31.30 42.78
N THR A 708 11.70 -30.24 42.10
CA THR A 708 12.07 -28.97 42.73
C THR A 708 10.88 -28.00 42.73
N PRO A 709 10.84 -27.03 43.66
CA PRO A 709 9.96 -25.87 43.52
C PRO A 709 10.20 -25.23 42.16
N ALA A 710 9.13 -24.94 41.40
CA ALA A 710 9.27 -24.25 40.14
C ALA A 710 9.93 -22.88 40.38
N PRO A 711 11.00 -22.49 39.65
CA PRO A 711 11.49 -21.13 39.71
C PRO A 711 10.41 -20.20 39.16
N GLY A 712 9.75 -19.52 40.08
CA GLY A 712 8.69 -18.56 39.86
C GLY A 712 8.62 -17.64 41.09
N PRO A 713 8.00 -16.46 40.97
CA PRO A 713 8.01 -15.47 42.05
C PRO A 713 7.24 -15.97 43.29
N PRO A 714 7.46 -15.33 44.46
CA PRO A 714 6.61 -15.52 45.62
C PRO A 714 5.12 -15.27 45.28
N ALA A 715 4.23 -15.94 46.01
CA ALA A 715 2.79 -15.88 45.78
C ALA A 715 2.29 -14.41 45.69
N GLY A 716 1.79 -14.04 44.50
CA GLY A 716 1.18 -12.72 44.27
C GLY A 716 1.61 -12.00 42.98
N ASN A 717 2.73 -12.37 42.34
CA ASN A 717 3.24 -11.66 41.14
C ASN A 717 3.69 -12.59 39.99
N ALA A 718 3.82 -12.04 38.78
CA ALA A 718 3.90 -12.78 37.51
C ALA A 718 5.28 -13.39 37.16
N PHE A 719 5.25 -14.49 36.39
CA PHE A 719 6.36 -15.30 35.87
C PHE A 719 7.62 -14.56 35.36
N ALA A 720 8.78 -15.02 35.81
CA ALA A 720 10.07 -15.19 35.09
C ALA A 720 10.95 -16.16 35.93
N VAL A 721 12.18 -16.61 35.61
CA VAL A 721 13.17 -16.32 34.54
C VAL A 721 13.81 -17.67 34.09
N LEU A 722 14.39 -17.76 32.88
CA LEU A 722 15.29 -18.85 32.46
C LEU A 722 16.74 -18.62 32.94
N PRO A 723 17.37 -19.51 33.73
CA PRO A 723 18.79 -19.41 34.07
C PRO A 723 19.72 -19.66 32.88
N THR A 724 20.92 -19.08 32.94
CA THR A 724 21.99 -19.16 31.94
C THR A 724 22.57 -20.57 31.77
N ILE A 725 22.92 -20.92 30.53
CA ILE A 725 23.63 -22.16 30.15
C ILE A 725 25.15 -21.97 30.35
N PRO A 726 25.84 -22.79 31.17
CA PRO A 726 27.30 -23.00 31.11
C PRO A 726 27.66 -23.98 29.96
N PRO A 727 28.93 -24.01 29.50
CA PRO A 727 29.32 -24.35 28.13
C PRO A 727 29.01 -25.78 27.66
#